data_AF-A0A933DR30-F1
#
_entry.id   AF-A0A933DR30-F1
#
_cell.length_a   1.000
_cell.length_b   1.000
_cell.length_c   1.000
_cell.angle_alpha   90.00
_cell.angle_beta   90.00
_cell.angle_gamma   90.00
#
_symmetry.space_group_name_H-M   'P 1'
#
loop_
_entity.id
_entity.type
_entity.pdbx_description
1 polymer ?
#
loop_
_entity_poly.entity_id
_entity_poly.type
_entity_poly.pdbx_seq_one_letter_code
_entity_poly.pdbx_strand_id
1 'polypeptide(L)'
;EVSPGASTAAPAAAAPRAAPKAAKPAPKPSEPADPASDLDFSMLGATKPKVSSPPPPPRPAAPPPKPAAPPPKEQESALFKARQEAEAKAQAERDRVRLEAESRMRAETEAKLRAEAEAKLRAEMEAKTAAEAEAKVKAAREAAVKAAAEAKAKAEAEARRAREEAERARKEAEERERKVREEAERARKEAEEKARREAEELRQRLEAERKAREEAERKAKEEAERIRKEAEEKAEQARRQLEEERRQLEEERKRREEEERREEEERAERRRREEEEEQERRRKREEEERREEEERAARRKAREEEEERESQERAAKKAAKKGKQKRAEEEPAPQAKPSEQAKASGDGFADSLMADLDSFNTQEEEDTKAKQEAERKEKEEAARRAREEAERREKEEAEQRAREEKEREREEKERSKREEKERLKREEEEEKERIVREEERREREAEERKRKAKEEEALARKSQSVAGADLHEDKRRQRALAPGKRREGEARRKPVKWGKAAAITLFVLLIAALGAVHVMPIATVDYERAASEALGRPVRLGSARLWLLTGLEIRFEDVIAGEAKIGRVIAHPQLSSLTEPKKIFNSIELERVVLPQRSLGELLFSKAKSDNFAVARVIARKLELPGPLALPADLQAELTLGADGAVRIATVRGADGLVAKLEPKGGAIDFELDAAGFTLPIAPEISLGQFGMKGTADAQGMQIKEWDGALLNGTVSGTARVRWGGNWSVEGVITARGINAAVFAPALLSEGRAEGTGKFSLGGADPAKLGAGGRIEGNFTVNKGVLGSFDLSRAIQTSGRQAQGRTQFAEMTGHAVYDRGAVALRNVTIGAGALNAGASADIARSGALTGRIVADVRTASQTLSATLNLGGTVKEPQVRN
;
A
#
# COMPACT_ATOMS: atom_id res chain seq x y z
N GLU A 1 30.62 -22.74 -22.93
CA GLU A 1 30.92 -24.19 -22.91
C GLU A 1 31.13 -24.65 -21.47
N VAL A 2 31.17 -25.93 -21.05
CA VAL A 2 30.73 -27.26 -21.56
C VAL A 2 30.76 -28.19 -20.33
N SER A 3 29.96 -29.26 -20.29
CA SER A 3 30.10 -30.34 -19.29
C SER A 3 30.37 -31.69 -19.98
N PRO A 4 31.25 -32.51 -19.38
CA PRO A 4 30.91 -33.86 -18.93
C PRO A 4 31.32 -34.07 -17.45
N GLY A 5 31.07 -35.18 -16.74
CA GLY A 5 30.59 -36.52 -17.11
C GLY A 5 31.74 -37.56 -17.12
N ALA A 6 31.66 -38.77 -16.55
CA ALA A 6 30.64 -39.39 -15.68
C ALA A 6 31.18 -40.70 -15.05
N SER A 7 30.45 -41.30 -14.09
CA SER A 7 30.54 -42.72 -13.66
C SER A 7 31.81 -43.20 -12.92
N THR A 8 31.88 -44.33 -12.20
CA THR A 8 30.97 -45.50 -11.96
C THR A 8 31.18 -46.07 -10.55
N ALA A 9 30.17 -46.71 -9.94
CA ALA A 9 30.31 -47.94 -9.11
C ALA A 9 28.94 -48.57 -8.72
N ALA A 10 28.67 -49.82 -9.11
CA ALA A 10 27.55 -50.65 -8.61
C ALA A 10 27.73 -52.15 -8.98
N PRO A 11 27.28 -53.08 -8.13
CA PRO A 11 26.40 -54.20 -8.56
C PRO A 11 25.16 -54.33 -7.63
N ALA A 12 23.93 -54.62 -8.08
CA ALA A 12 23.37 -55.77 -8.83
C ALA A 12 23.19 -57.06 -7.99
N ALA A 13 22.12 -57.87 -8.10
CA ALA A 13 20.77 -57.70 -8.69
C ALA A 13 19.84 -58.90 -8.32
N ALA A 14 18.51 -58.74 -8.24
CA ALA A 14 17.52 -59.84 -8.28
C ALA A 14 16.07 -59.37 -8.58
N ALA A 15 15.36 -60.06 -9.48
CA ALA A 15 13.92 -59.92 -9.83
C ALA A 15 13.52 -61.12 -10.75
N PRO A 16 12.30 -61.26 -11.35
CA PRO A 16 11.01 -60.58 -11.14
C PRO A 16 9.80 -61.56 -11.01
N ARG A 17 8.56 -61.04 -10.92
CA ARG A 17 7.31 -61.69 -11.40
C ARG A 17 6.25 -60.64 -11.77
N ALA A 18 5.26 -60.97 -12.61
CA ALA A 18 4.39 -59.99 -13.27
C ALA A 18 2.94 -60.47 -13.56
N ALA A 19 2.06 -59.50 -13.91
CA ALA A 19 0.68 -59.65 -14.43
C ALA A 19 -0.38 -60.13 -13.39
N PRO A 20 -1.71 -59.84 -13.54
CA PRO A 20 -2.46 -59.51 -14.76
C PRO A 20 -3.19 -58.13 -14.77
N LYS A 21 -4.13 -57.93 -15.71
CA LYS A 21 -4.77 -56.65 -16.08
C LYS A 21 -6.29 -56.57 -15.81
N ALA A 22 -6.75 -55.34 -15.60
CA ALA A 22 -8.01 -54.71 -16.06
C ALA A 22 -9.38 -55.09 -15.44
N ALA A 23 -10.07 -54.05 -14.96
CA ALA A 23 -11.53 -53.90 -14.88
C ALA A 23 -11.92 -52.41 -15.08
N LYS A 24 -13.15 -52.09 -15.49
CA LYS A 24 -13.66 -50.71 -15.68
C LYS A 24 -14.34 -50.14 -14.42
N PRO A 25 -14.37 -48.81 -14.22
CA PRO A 25 -15.06 -48.16 -13.10
C PRO A 25 -16.57 -47.93 -13.35
N ALA A 26 -17.32 -47.62 -12.28
CA ALA A 26 -18.72 -47.22 -12.31
C ALA A 26 -19.02 -46.10 -11.28
N PRO A 27 -19.86 -45.09 -11.59
CA PRO A 27 -20.24 -44.01 -10.67
C PRO A 27 -21.71 -44.08 -10.18
N LYS A 28 -22.04 -43.24 -9.18
CA LYS A 28 -23.36 -42.95 -8.57
C LYS A 28 -23.30 -41.56 -7.89
N PRO A 29 -24.40 -40.92 -7.43
CA PRO A 29 -25.75 -40.78 -8.03
C PRO A 29 -26.29 -39.30 -7.93
N SER A 30 -27.57 -39.05 -8.27
CA SER A 30 -28.46 -37.92 -7.80
C SER A 30 -28.05 -36.45 -8.14
N GLU A 31 -28.95 -35.48 -8.44
CA GLU A 31 -30.41 -35.45 -8.73
C GLU A 31 -30.77 -34.15 -9.54
N PRO A 32 -32.01 -33.60 -9.65
CA PRO A 32 -32.77 -33.56 -10.91
C PRO A 32 -33.00 -32.18 -11.57
N ALA A 33 -33.49 -32.19 -12.82
CA ALA A 33 -34.31 -31.12 -13.40
C ALA A 33 -35.19 -31.64 -14.58
N ASP A 34 -36.47 -31.28 -14.56
CA ASP A 34 -37.47 -31.39 -15.66
C ASP A 34 -37.62 -30.02 -16.39
N PRO A 35 -38.44 -29.85 -17.46
CA PRO A 35 -39.26 -30.82 -18.21
C PRO A 35 -39.05 -30.80 -19.75
N ALA A 36 -39.51 -31.85 -20.46
CA ALA A 36 -39.90 -31.79 -21.87
C ALA A 36 -40.94 -32.86 -22.22
N SER A 37 -41.92 -32.52 -23.08
CA SER A 37 -43.09 -33.36 -23.40
C SER A 37 -43.02 -34.04 -24.76
N ASP A 38 -43.55 -35.27 -24.82
CA ASP A 38 -44.22 -35.97 -25.94
C ASP A 38 -43.98 -35.51 -27.39
N LEU A 39 -43.56 -36.47 -28.24
CA LEU A 39 -44.47 -37.09 -29.23
C LEU A 39 -43.78 -38.31 -29.87
N ASP A 40 -44.46 -39.47 -29.87
CA ASP A 40 -43.96 -40.75 -30.41
C ASP A 40 -44.93 -41.31 -31.47
N PHE A 41 -44.39 -41.98 -32.49
CA PHE A 41 -45.14 -42.51 -33.63
C PHE A 41 -44.42 -43.69 -34.33
N SER A 42 -44.55 -44.92 -33.80
CA SER A 42 -44.49 -46.15 -34.61
C SER A 42 -44.88 -47.42 -33.84
N MET A 43 -45.96 -48.11 -34.24
CA MET A 43 -45.85 -49.41 -34.93
C MET A 43 -47.19 -50.12 -35.24
N LEU A 44 -47.08 -51.10 -36.17
CA LEU A 44 -47.92 -52.29 -36.39
C LEU A 44 -49.34 -52.16 -36.98
N GLY A 45 -49.55 -52.86 -38.11
CA GLY A 45 -50.84 -53.10 -38.75
C GLY A 45 -50.68 -53.64 -40.19
N ALA A 46 -50.49 -54.96 -40.36
CA ALA A 46 -50.06 -55.55 -41.63
C ALA A 46 -51.07 -56.54 -42.25
N THR A 47 -51.29 -56.44 -43.57
CA THR A 47 -51.91 -57.49 -44.41
C THR A 47 -51.22 -57.57 -45.80
N LYS A 48 -51.40 -58.69 -46.52
CA LYS A 48 -50.68 -59.03 -47.77
C LYS A 48 -51.54 -58.80 -49.03
N PRO A 49 -50.92 -58.68 -50.22
CA PRO A 49 -51.02 -59.80 -51.19
C PRO A 49 -49.67 -60.18 -51.86
N LYS A 50 -49.69 -60.91 -53.00
CA LYS A 50 -48.57 -61.75 -53.48
C LYS A 50 -48.50 -61.90 -55.03
N VAL A 51 -47.35 -61.58 -55.65
CA VAL A 51 -46.83 -62.06 -56.99
C VAL A 51 -47.62 -61.54 -58.24
N SER A 52 -47.09 -61.27 -59.47
CA SER A 52 -45.80 -61.56 -60.19
C SER A 52 -45.36 -60.50 -61.25
N SER A 53 -44.04 -60.34 -61.45
CA SER A 53 -43.24 -60.18 -62.72
C SER A 53 -43.45 -59.05 -63.79
N PRO A 54 -42.37 -58.35 -64.24
CA PRO A 54 -42.26 -57.44 -65.43
C PRO A 54 -41.20 -57.91 -66.48
N PRO A 55 -40.65 -57.12 -67.47
CA PRO A 55 -41.11 -56.05 -68.41
C PRO A 55 -40.96 -56.52 -69.92
N PRO A 56 -40.13 -55.96 -70.88
CA PRO A 56 -39.95 -54.60 -71.49
C PRO A 56 -40.08 -54.49 -73.07
N PRO A 57 -40.03 -53.28 -73.68
CA PRO A 57 -39.94 -53.00 -75.16
C PRO A 57 -38.55 -52.41 -75.60
N PRO A 58 -38.24 -51.84 -76.82
CA PRO A 58 -38.97 -51.63 -78.12
C PRO A 58 -38.16 -51.87 -79.47
N ARG A 59 -38.76 -51.65 -80.68
CA ARG A 59 -38.23 -51.07 -82.01
C ARG A 59 -38.80 -51.69 -83.35
N PRO A 60 -38.66 -51.05 -84.57
CA PRO A 60 -39.56 -51.27 -85.76
C PRO A 60 -38.92 -51.48 -87.19
N ALA A 61 -39.70 -51.81 -88.27
CA ALA A 61 -39.67 -51.25 -89.67
C ALA A 61 -40.37 -52.07 -90.85
N ALA A 62 -40.86 -51.35 -91.91
CA ALA A 62 -41.01 -51.68 -93.39
C ALA A 62 -42.18 -52.56 -94.05
N PRO A 63 -42.51 -52.41 -95.39
CA PRO A 63 -43.80 -52.84 -96.07
C PRO A 63 -43.72 -53.60 -97.47
N PRO A 64 -44.67 -53.51 -98.48
CA PRO A 64 -45.89 -54.31 -98.92
C PRO A 64 -45.73 -55.06 -100.32
N PRO A 65 -46.61 -55.12 -101.42
CA PRO A 65 -48.10 -55.05 -101.75
C PRO A 65 -48.75 -55.95 -102.92
N LYS A 66 -50.11 -56.14 -102.99
CA LYS A 66 -51.06 -56.31 -104.20
C LYS A 66 -51.10 -57.63 -105.12
N PRO A 67 -51.95 -57.81 -106.20
CA PRO A 67 -53.46 -57.97 -106.35
C PRO A 67 -54.01 -59.00 -107.46
N ALA A 68 -55.36 -59.18 -107.69
CA ALA A 68 -56.11 -59.39 -109.03
C ALA A 68 -57.51 -60.16 -109.04
N ALA A 69 -58.34 -60.03 -110.12
CA ALA A 69 -59.70 -60.63 -110.47
C ALA A 69 -60.00 -60.55 -112.02
N PRO A 70 -61.13 -60.95 -112.74
CA PRO A 70 -62.61 -61.11 -112.46
C PRO A 70 -63.21 -62.53 -112.83
N PRO A 71 -64.30 -62.89 -113.63
CA PRO A 71 -65.13 -62.28 -114.75
C PRO A 71 -66.73 -62.45 -114.73
N PRO A 72 -67.54 -62.14 -115.80
CA PRO A 72 -69.06 -62.07 -115.80
C PRO A 72 -69.90 -62.68 -117.01
N LYS A 73 -71.25 -62.40 -117.11
CA LYS A 73 -72.32 -62.60 -118.19
C LYS A 73 -73.28 -63.84 -118.06
N GLU A 74 -74.48 -64.03 -118.71
CA GLU A 74 -75.24 -63.41 -119.87
C GLU A 74 -76.83 -63.49 -119.74
N GLN A 75 -77.68 -63.23 -120.78
CA GLN A 75 -79.15 -62.90 -120.71
C GLN A 75 -80.05 -63.18 -121.96
N GLU A 76 -81.40 -63.20 -121.83
CA GLU A 76 -82.46 -62.42 -122.60
C GLU A 76 -83.92 -62.98 -122.49
N SER A 77 -84.77 -62.36 -121.65
CA SER A 77 -86.26 -62.56 -121.66
C SER A 77 -87.01 -61.28 -121.26
N ALA A 78 -86.42 -60.12 -121.55
CA ALA A 78 -86.58 -58.91 -120.73
C ALA A 78 -87.85 -58.07 -120.97
N LEU A 79 -88.43 -58.08 -122.17
CA LEU A 79 -89.28 -56.99 -122.63
C LEU A 79 -90.73 -56.97 -122.08
N PHE A 80 -91.31 -58.12 -121.72
CA PHE A 80 -92.70 -58.15 -121.23
C PHE A 80 -92.83 -57.75 -119.75
N LYS A 81 -91.89 -58.19 -118.90
CA LYS A 81 -91.91 -57.94 -117.46
C LYS A 81 -91.70 -56.45 -117.11
N ALA A 82 -90.95 -55.74 -117.95
CA ALA A 82 -90.60 -54.33 -117.74
C ALA A 82 -91.79 -53.36 -117.67
N ARG A 83 -92.96 -53.68 -118.28
CA ARG A 83 -94.13 -52.77 -118.25
C ARG A 83 -94.93 -52.84 -116.96
N GLN A 84 -95.26 -54.03 -116.45
CA GLN A 84 -96.00 -54.13 -115.17
C GLN A 84 -95.17 -53.63 -113.98
N GLU A 85 -93.85 -53.84 -114.01
CA GLU A 85 -92.97 -53.40 -112.92
C GLU A 85 -92.86 -51.87 -112.81
N ALA A 86 -93.07 -51.14 -113.91
CA ALA A 86 -93.06 -49.68 -113.92
C ALA A 86 -94.31 -49.07 -113.25
N GLU A 87 -95.50 -49.62 -113.53
CA GLU A 87 -96.77 -49.11 -113.01
C GLU A 87 -96.92 -49.36 -111.49
N ALA A 88 -96.49 -50.54 -111.01
CA ALA A 88 -96.44 -50.85 -109.58
C ALA A 88 -95.48 -49.94 -108.80
N LYS A 89 -94.31 -49.60 -109.38
CA LYS A 89 -93.34 -48.68 -108.76
C LYS A 89 -93.90 -47.26 -108.63
N ALA A 90 -94.65 -46.78 -109.62
CA ALA A 90 -95.23 -45.43 -109.61
C ALA A 90 -96.28 -45.21 -108.50
N GLN A 91 -96.99 -46.27 -108.06
CA GLN A 91 -97.88 -46.19 -106.90
C GLN A 91 -97.09 -46.26 -105.58
N ALA A 92 -96.19 -47.25 -105.44
CA ALA A 92 -95.39 -47.44 -104.23
C ALA A 92 -94.54 -46.21 -103.84
N GLU A 93 -94.04 -45.46 -104.82
CA GLU A 93 -93.26 -44.24 -104.57
C GLU A 93 -94.14 -43.09 -104.03
N ARG A 94 -95.39 -42.96 -104.48
CA ARG A 94 -96.32 -41.92 -104.01
C ARG A 94 -96.72 -42.10 -102.56
N ASP A 95 -97.05 -43.32 -102.15
CA ASP A 95 -97.42 -43.60 -100.76
C ASP A 95 -96.21 -43.47 -99.81
N ARG A 96 -95.01 -43.84 -100.27
CA ARG A 96 -93.76 -43.61 -99.52
C ARG A 96 -93.51 -42.11 -99.30
N VAL A 97 -93.62 -41.28 -100.34
CA VAL A 97 -93.44 -39.82 -100.22
C VAL A 97 -94.49 -39.21 -99.28
N ARG A 98 -95.73 -39.70 -99.30
CA ARG A 98 -96.79 -39.24 -98.39
C ARG A 98 -96.49 -39.57 -96.92
N LEU A 99 -96.10 -40.81 -96.63
CA LEU A 99 -95.72 -41.24 -95.29
C LEU A 99 -94.48 -40.50 -94.76
N GLU A 100 -93.48 -40.28 -95.61
CA GLU A 100 -92.26 -39.57 -95.22
C GLU A 100 -92.52 -38.08 -94.97
N ALA A 101 -93.40 -37.45 -95.75
CA ALA A 101 -93.85 -36.07 -95.51
C ALA A 101 -94.62 -35.95 -94.18
N GLU A 102 -95.57 -36.85 -93.90
CA GLU A 102 -96.38 -36.78 -92.68
C GLU A 102 -95.54 -37.04 -91.42
N SER A 103 -94.59 -37.99 -91.47
CA SER A 103 -93.68 -38.24 -90.34
C SER A 103 -92.75 -37.05 -90.05
N ARG A 104 -92.24 -36.37 -91.09
CA ARG A 104 -91.38 -35.18 -90.93
C ARG A 104 -92.16 -34.01 -90.31
N MET A 105 -93.39 -33.76 -90.74
CA MET A 105 -94.24 -32.70 -90.18
C MET A 105 -94.58 -32.93 -88.70
N ARG A 106 -94.89 -34.17 -88.31
CA ARG A 106 -95.12 -34.51 -86.90
C ARG A 106 -93.84 -34.35 -86.06
N ALA A 107 -92.69 -34.81 -86.56
CA ALA A 107 -91.41 -34.67 -85.86
C ALA A 107 -90.99 -33.20 -85.66
N GLU A 108 -91.16 -32.33 -86.66
CA GLU A 108 -90.78 -30.91 -86.54
C GLU A 108 -91.71 -30.15 -85.57
N THR A 109 -93.01 -30.43 -85.58
CA THR A 109 -93.97 -29.80 -84.66
C THR A 109 -93.79 -30.26 -83.21
N GLU A 110 -93.54 -31.55 -82.97
CA GLU A 110 -93.25 -32.06 -81.61
C GLU A 110 -91.92 -31.52 -81.07
N ALA A 111 -90.90 -31.38 -81.93
CA ALA A 111 -89.61 -30.78 -81.56
C ALA A 111 -89.76 -29.28 -81.19
N LYS A 112 -90.50 -28.50 -81.99
CA LYS A 112 -90.76 -27.07 -81.69
C LYS A 112 -91.52 -26.87 -80.38
N LEU A 113 -92.55 -27.69 -80.12
CA LEU A 113 -93.33 -27.60 -78.89
C LEU A 113 -92.52 -27.96 -77.63
N ARG A 114 -91.63 -28.97 -77.68
CA ARG A 114 -90.71 -29.24 -76.57
C ARG A 114 -89.70 -28.11 -76.35
N ALA A 115 -89.12 -27.57 -77.43
CA ALA A 115 -88.15 -26.49 -77.34
C ALA A 115 -88.75 -25.22 -76.71
N GLU A 116 -89.97 -24.83 -77.07
CA GLU A 116 -90.63 -23.66 -76.48
C GLU A 116 -91.01 -23.89 -75.00
N ALA A 117 -91.49 -25.09 -74.66
CA ALA A 117 -91.83 -25.45 -73.29
C ALA A 117 -90.60 -25.46 -72.36
N GLU A 118 -89.48 -26.03 -72.81
CA GLU A 118 -88.24 -26.07 -72.03
C GLU A 118 -87.63 -24.66 -71.88
N ALA A 119 -87.68 -23.84 -72.94
CA ALA A 119 -87.23 -22.44 -72.87
C ALA A 119 -88.02 -21.62 -71.84
N LYS A 120 -89.35 -21.76 -71.79
CA LYS A 120 -90.20 -21.09 -70.79
C LYS A 120 -89.88 -21.55 -69.36
N LEU A 121 -89.74 -22.86 -69.13
CA LEU A 121 -89.42 -23.40 -67.80
C LEU A 121 -88.03 -22.95 -67.31
N ARG A 122 -87.01 -22.91 -68.18
CA ARG A 122 -85.69 -22.39 -67.84
C ARG A 122 -85.76 -20.89 -67.48
N ALA A 123 -86.42 -20.09 -68.31
CA ALA A 123 -86.55 -18.64 -68.10
C ALA A 123 -87.27 -18.29 -66.79
N GLU A 124 -88.34 -18.99 -66.42
CA GLU A 124 -89.07 -18.73 -65.17
C GLU A 124 -88.25 -19.12 -63.93
N MET A 125 -87.51 -20.23 -63.99
CA MET A 125 -86.62 -20.67 -62.90
C MET A 125 -85.42 -19.73 -62.74
N GLU A 126 -84.79 -19.30 -63.83
CA GLU A 126 -83.69 -18.34 -63.80
C GLU A 126 -84.14 -16.99 -63.23
N ALA A 127 -85.29 -16.46 -63.67
CA ALA A 127 -85.88 -15.23 -63.13
C ALA A 127 -86.18 -15.32 -61.62
N LYS A 128 -86.73 -16.44 -61.14
CA LYS A 128 -87.00 -16.66 -59.70
C LYS A 128 -85.70 -16.72 -58.88
N THR A 129 -84.70 -17.46 -59.34
CA THR A 129 -83.41 -17.57 -58.62
C THR A 129 -82.64 -16.24 -58.61
N ALA A 130 -82.66 -15.46 -59.70
CA ALA A 130 -82.07 -14.13 -59.75
C ALA A 130 -82.74 -13.16 -58.75
N ALA A 131 -84.09 -13.14 -58.71
CA ALA A 131 -84.83 -12.28 -57.80
C ALA A 131 -84.58 -12.63 -56.31
N GLU A 132 -84.51 -13.92 -55.97
CA GLU A 132 -84.21 -14.35 -54.60
C GLU A 132 -82.76 -14.02 -54.20
N ALA A 133 -81.81 -14.17 -55.13
CA ALA A 133 -80.41 -13.82 -54.92
C ALA A 133 -80.23 -12.30 -54.71
N GLU A 134 -80.86 -11.45 -55.53
CA GLU A 134 -80.79 -10.00 -55.37
C GLU A 134 -81.40 -9.53 -54.04
N ALA A 135 -82.56 -10.09 -53.66
CA ALA A 135 -83.20 -9.80 -52.38
C ALA A 135 -82.28 -10.15 -51.19
N LYS A 136 -81.64 -11.32 -51.22
CA LYS A 136 -80.68 -11.76 -50.19
C LYS A 136 -79.44 -10.87 -50.15
N VAL A 137 -78.86 -10.49 -51.29
CA VAL A 137 -77.71 -9.58 -51.36
C VAL A 137 -78.05 -8.19 -50.83
N LYS A 138 -79.25 -7.67 -51.14
CA LYS A 138 -79.72 -6.36 -50.65
C LYS A 138 -79.92 -6.35 -49.14
N ALA A 139 -80.59 -7.37 -48.58
CA ALA A 139 -80.77 -7.53 -47.15
C ALA A 139 -79.44 -7.69 -46.39
N ALA A 140 -78.52 -8.52 -46.91
CA ALA A 140 -77.20 -8.70 -46.31
C ALA A 140 -76.36 -7.40 -46.31
N ARG A 141 -76.42 -6.61 -47.39
CA ARG A 141 -75.74 -5.31 -47.46
C ARG A 141 -76.32 -4.30 -46.47
N GLU A 142 -77.64 -4.21 -46.33
CA GLU A 142 -78.26 -3.28 -45.38
C GLU A 142 -77.95 -3.65 -43.92
N ALA A 143 -77.99 -4.95 -43.59
CA ALA A 143 -77.57 -5.45 -42.28
C ALA A 143 -76.10 -5.15 -41.98
N ALA A 144 -75.20 -5.39 -42.94
CA ALA A 144 -73.78 -5.09 -42.80
C ALA A 144 -73.48 -3.60 -42.60
N VAL A 145 -74.18 -2.71 -43.32
CA VAL A 145 -74.05 -1.24 -43.16
C VAL A 145 -74.53 -0.80 -41.77
N LYS A 146 -75.65 -1.33 -41.27
CA LYS A 146 -76.15 -1.03 -39.91
C LYS A 146 -75.19 -1.53 -38.83
N ALA A 147 -74.68 -2.75 -38.95
CA ALA A 147 -73.70 -3.31 -38.02
C ALA A 147 -72.37 -2.51 -38.01
N ALA A 148 -71.86 -2.12 -39.19
CA ALA A 148 -70.64 -1.31 -39.31
C ALA A 148 -70.82 0.10 -38.72
N ALA A 149 -72.00 0.72 -38.90
CA ALA A 149 -72.31 2.01 -38.30
C ALA A 149 -72.37 1.94 -36.77
N GLU A 150 -73.04 0.93 -36.21
CA GLU A 150 -73.15 0.74 -34.76
C GLU A 150 -71.79 0.42 -34.11
N ALA A 151 -70.99 -0.46 -34.73
CA ALA A 151 -69.63 -0.78 -34.28
C ALA A 151 -68.73 0.47 -34.27
N LYS A 152 -68.79 1.30 -35.33
CA LYS A 152 -68.01 2.54 -35.41
C LYS A 152 -68.47 3.57 -34.36
N ALA A 153 -69.78 3.70 -34.12
CA ALA A 153 -70.33 4.60 -33.10
C ALA A 153 -69.89 4.19 -31.68
N LYS A 154 -69.90 2.88 -31.37
CA LYS A 154 -69.40 2.35 -30.09
C LYS A 154 -67.90 2.60 -29.93
N ALA A 155 -67.10 2.29 -30.94
CA ALA A 155 -65.65 2.50 -30.92
C ALA A 155 -65.28 3.99 -30.76
N GLU A 156 -65.99 4.93 -31.39
CA GLU A 156 -65.72 6.36 -31.20
C GLU A 156 -66.15 6.85 -29.80
N ALA A 157 -67.28 6.38 -29.28
CA ALA A 157 -67.72 6.71 -27.92
C ALA A 157 -66.75 6.21 -26.84
N GLU A 158 -66.23 4.99 -27.00
CA GLU A 158 -65.22 4.40 -26.13
C GLU A 158 -63.87 5.14 -26.24
N ALA A 159 -63.41 5.43 -27.46
CA ALA A 159 -62.19 6.21 -27.68
C ALA A 159 -62.27 7.65 -27.14
N ARG A 160 -63.46 8.27 -27.11
CA ARG A 160 -63.67 9.57 -26.46
C ARG A 160 -63.58 9.45 -24.93
N ARG A 161 -64.23 8.45 -24.32
CA ARG A 161 -64.17 8.20 -22.86
C ARG A 161 -62.74 7.93 -22.39
N ALA A 162 -62.01 7.03 -23.07
CA ALA A 162 -60.63 6.70 -22.73
C ALA A 162 -59.68 7.92 -22.82
N ARG A 163 -59.92 8.84 -23.77
CA ARG A 163 -59.16 10.10 -23.85
C ARG A 163 -59.48 11.06 -22.71
N GLU A 164 -60.75 11.21 -22.37
CA GLU A 164 -61.19 12.10 -21.29
C GLU A 164 -60.71 11.60 -19.91
N GLU A 165 -60.74 10.28 -19.68
CA GLU A 165 -60.20 9.63 -18.49
C GLU A 165 -58.68 9.77 -18.41
N ALA A 166 -57.96 9.55 -19.51
CA ALA A 166 -56.50 9.75 -19.56
C ALA A 166 -56.09 11.22 -19.37
N GLU A 167 -56.90 12.20 -19.81
CA GLU A 167 -56.66 13.62 -19.58
C GLU A 167 -56.87 14.00 -18.11
N ARG A 168 -57.93 13.48 -17.48
CA ARG A 168 -58.19 13.65 -16.03
C ARG A 168 -57.06 13.04 -15.20
N ALA A 169 -56.65 11.81 -15.51
CA ALA A 169 -55.54 11.12 -14.83
C ALA A 169 -54.20 11.87 -14.97
N ARG A 170 -53.92 12.48 -16.13
CA ARG A 170 -52.74 13.33 -16.33
C ARG A 170 -52.78 14.61 -15.48
N LYS A 171 -53.92 15.30 -15.46
CA LYS A 171 -54.10 16.52 -14.64
C LYS A 171 -53.95 16.23 -13.14
N GLU A 172 -54.51 15.11 -12.67
CA GLU A 172 -54.37 14.70 -11.28
C GLU A 172 -52.93 14.28 -10.94
N ALA A 173 -52.23 13.58 -11.85
CA ALA A 173 -50.82 13.26 -11.68
C ALA A 173 -49.93 14.52 -11.63
N GLU A 174 -50.16 15.49 -12.52
CA GLU A 174 -49.45 16.77 -12.56
C GLU A 174 -49.69 17.59 -11.27
N GLU A 175 -50.92 17.62 -10.75
CA GLU A 175 -51.23 18.30 -9.49
C GLU A 175 -50.57 17.61 -8.28
N ARG A 176 -50.55 16.26 -8.26
CA ARG A 176 -49.86 15.47 -7.23
C ARG A 176 -48.35 15.69 -7.29
N GLU A 177 -47.73 15.64 -8.48
CA GLU A 177 -46.30 15.90 -8.66
C GLU A 177 -45.92 17.33 -8.25
N ARG A 178 -46.75 18.32 -8.61
CA ARG A 178 -46.56 19.71 -8.19
C ARG A 178 -46.59 19.86 -6.67
N LYS A 179 -47.52 19.21 -5.97
CA LYS A 179 -47.59 19.24 -4.49
C LYS A 179 -46.37 18.59 -3.86
N VAL A 180 -45.98 17.40 -4.31
CA VAL A 180 -44.76 16.71 -3.84
C VAL A 180 -43.50 17.54 -4.09
N ARG A 181 -43.41 18.22 -5.25
CA ARG A 181 -42.29 19.11 -5.57
C ARG A 181 -42.25 20.36 -4.68
N GLU A 182 -43.40 20.97 -4.40
CA GLU A 182 -43.50 22.13 -3.51
C GLU A 182 -43.18 21.77 -2.05
N GLU A 183 -43.65 20.62 -1.57
CA GLU A 183 -43.33 20.08 -0.25
C GLU A 183 -41.83 19.75 -0.14
N ALA A 184 -41.25 19.09 -1.15
CA ALA A 184 -39.81 18.82 -1.21
C ALA A 184 -38.96 20.10 -1.32
N GLU A 185 -39.45 21.16 -1.96
CA GLU A 185 -38.76 22.46 -1.99
C GLU A 185 -38.81 23.17 -0.64
N ARG A 186 -39.95 23.11 0.07
CA ARG A 186 -40.09 23.63 1.45
C ARG A 186 -39.16 22.87 2.41
N ALA A 187 -39.19 21.55 2.40
CA ALA A 187 -38.32 20.71 3.22
C ALA A 187 -36.82 20.94 2.94
N ARG A 188 -36.43 21.18 1.67
CA ARG A 188 -35.05 21.55 1.31
C ARG A 188 -34.66 22.92 1.87
N LYS A 189 -35.53 23.92 1.83
CA LYS A 189 -35.25 25.27 2.39
C LYS A 189 -35.12 25.22 3.91
N GLU A 190 -35.98 24.49 4.59
CA GLU A 190 -35.92 24.30 6.05
C GLU A 190 -34.64 23.54 6.46
N ALA A 191 -34.27 22.49 5.73
CA ALA A 191 -33.03 21.76 5.94
C ALA A 191 -31.77 22.62 5.65
N GLU A 192 -31.80 23.45 4.60
CA GLU A 192 -30.68 24.37 4.30
C GLU A 192 -30.56 25.46 5.37
N GLU A 193 -31.67 26.03 5.84
CA GLU A 193 -31.63 27.03 6.91
C GLU A 193 -31.13 26.43 8.24
N LYS A 194 -31.58 25.22 8.58
CA LYS A 194 -31.07 24.48 9.76
C LYS A 194 -29.57 24.20 9.64
N ALA A 195 -29.12 23.70 8.49
CA ALA A 195 -27.70 23.44 8.23
C ALA A 195 -26.84 24.72 8.25
N ARG A 196 -27.37 25.86 7.79
CA ARG A 196 -26.71 27.18 7.91
C ARG A 196 -26.55 27.59 9.38
N ARG A 197 -27.61 27.46 10.19
CA ARG A 197 -27.58 27.78 11.64
C ARG A 197 -26.60 26.87 12.40
N GLU A 198 -26.62 25.56 12.15
CA GLU A 198 -25.69 24.59 12.75
C GLU A 198 -24.24 24.86 12.33
N ALA A 199 -23.99 25.21 11.06
CA ALA A 199 -22.67 25.59 10.57
C ALA A 199 -22.18 26.93 11.13
N GLU A 200 -23.07 27.88 11.41
CA GLU A 200 -22.73 29.14 12.07
C GLU A 200 -22.39 28.94 13.55
N GLU A 201 -23.16 28.14 14.28
CA GLU A 201 -22.85 27.79 15.67
C GLU A 201 -21.52 27.03 15.78
N LEU A 202 -21.25 26.07 14.88
CA LEU A 202 -19.96 25.39 14.81
C LEU A 202 -18.79 26.35 14.55
N ARG A 203 -18.98 27.35 13.67
CA ARG A 203 -17.96 28.40 13.43
C ARG A 203 -17.73 29.25 14.67
N GLN A 204 -18.78 29.68 15.37
CA GLN A 204 -18.66 30.47 16.59
C GLN A 204 -17.96 29.68 17.71
N ARG A 205 -18.29 28.39 17.87
CA ARG A 205 -17.61 27.48 18.82
C ARG A 205 -16.12 27.32 18.47
N LEU A 206 -15.78 27.04 17.21
CA LEU A 206 -14.39 26.88 16.75
C LEU A 206 -13.58 28.17 16.86
N GLU A 207 -14.20 29.34 16.63
CA GLU A 207 -13.50 30.63 16.79
C GLU A 207 -13.27 30.96 18.28
N ALA A 208 -14.23 30.65 19.15
CA ALA A 208 -14.08 30.79 20.60
C ALA A 208 -12.99 29.83 21.15
N GLU A 209 -12.99 28.56 20.71
CA GLU A 209 -11.96 27.58 21.07
C GLU A 209 -10.57 28.03 20.58
N ARG A 210 -10.45 28.52 19.34
CA ARG A 210 -9.20 29.05 18.80
C ARG A 210 -8.70 30.25 19.62
N LYS A 211 -9.58 31.18 20.01
CA LYS A 211 -9.22 32.33 20.85
C LYS A 211 -8.76 31.90 22.25
N ALA A 212 -9.49 30.99 22.89
CA ALA A 212 -9.10 30.44 24.20
C ALA A 212 -7.76 29.69 24.14
N ARG A 213 -7.52 28.93 23.06
CA ARG A 213 -6.24 28.24 22.82
C ARG A 213 -5.09 29.21 22.56
N GLU A 214 -5.30 30.27 21.78
CA GLU A 214 -4.29 31.29 21.54
C GLU A 214 -3.94 32.06 22.83
N GLU A 215 -4.93 32.39 23.66
CA GLU A 215 -4.71 33.04 24.95
C GLU A 215 -3.95 32.13 25.93
N ALA A 216 -4.31 30.84 25.99
CA ALA A 216 -3.59 29.85 26.78
C ALA A 216 -2.15 29.64 26.28
N GLU A 217 -1.93 29.62 24.96
CA GLU A 217 -0.60 29.46 24.37
C GLU A 217 0.29 30.70 24.59
N ARG A 218 -0.28 31.91 24.53
CA ARG A 218 0.42 33.15 24.91
C ARG A 218 0.85 33.11 26.37
N LYS A 219 -0.06 32.77 27.30
CA LYS A 219 0.24 32.63 28.73
C LYS A 219 1.30 31.57 29.00
N ALA A 220 1.23 30.41 28.35
CA ALA A 220 2.24 29.35 28.47
C ALA A 220 3.62 29.78 27.92
N LYS A 221 3.65 30.57 26.83
CA LYS A 221 4.89 31.14 26.27
C LYS A 221 5.50 32.19 27.21
N GLU A 222 4.71 33.11 27.75
CA GLU A 222 5.15 34.10 28.74
C GLU A 222 5.65 33.43 30.03
N GLU A 223 4.98 32.37 30.50
CA GLU A 223 5.43 31.59 31.65
C GLU A 223 6.74 30.84 31.39
N ALA A 224 6.86 30.15 30.25
CA ALA A 224 8.10 29.49 29.84
C ALA A 224 9.26 30.47 29.64
N GLU A 225 9.00 31.69 29.13
CA GLU A 225 10.02 32.72 28.98
C GLU A 225 10.50 33.26 30.34
N ARG A 226 9.60 33.45 31.31
CA ARG A 226 9.97 33.82 32.69
C ARG A 226 10.81 32.72 33.35
N ILE A 227 10.36 31.47 33.30
CA ILE A 227 11.10 30.32 33.85
C ILE A 227 12.48 30.19 33.20
N ARG A 228 12.57 30.39 31.88
CA ARG A 228 13.86 30.39 31.18
C ARG A 228 14.78 31.53 31.66
N LYS A 229 14.29 32.76 31.76
CA LYS A 229 15.09 33.91 32.21
C LYS A 229 15.59 33.72 33.64
N GLU A 230 14.73 33.22 34.54
CA GLU A 230 15.10 32.92 35.93
C GLU A 230 16.15 31.79 36.01
N ALA A 231 16.04 30.76 35.16
CA ALA A 231 17.04 29.70 35.07
C ALA A 231 18.36 30.17 34.44
N GLU A 232 18.31 31.08 33.45
CA GLU A 232 19.47 31.68 32.79
C GLU A 232 20.24 32.60 33.76
N GLU A 233 19.54 33.42 34.54
CA GLU A 233 20.11 34.26 35.60
C GLU A 233 20.74 33.40 36.72
N LYS A 234 20.04 32.37 37.21
CA LYS A 234 20.58 31.43 38.21
C LYS A 234 21.81 30.67 37.71
N ALA A 235 21.82 30.29 36.43
CA ALA A 235 22.99 29.66 35.81
C ALA A 235 24.18 30.63 35.67
N GLU A 236 23.93 31.92 35.42
CA GLU A 236 24.98 32.94 35.42
C GLU A 236 25.53 33.21 36.83
N GLN A 237 24.66 33.34 37.84
CA GLN A 237 25.05 33.51 39.24
C GLN A 237 25.92 32.34 39.72
N ALA A 238 25.52 31.09 39.44
CA ALA A 238 26.30 29.90 39.78
C ALA A 238 27.67 29.85 39.05
N ARG A 239 27.73 30.32 37.79
CA ARG A 239 29.00 30.43 37.05
C ARG A 239 29.94 31.48 37.65
N ARG A 240 29.41 32.64 38.04
CA ARG A 240 30.19 33.70 38.70
C ARG A 240 30.76 33.21 40.04
N GLN A 241 29.96 32.52 40.85
CA GLN A 241 30.41 31.90 42.10
C GLN A 241 31.53 30.88 41.87
N LEU A 242 31.37 29.95 40.92
CA LEU A 242 32.41 28.98 40.58
C LEU A 242 33.69 29.62 40.00
N GLU A 243 33.58 30.76 39.31
CA GLU A 243 34.75 31.50 38.83
C GLU A 243 35.46 32.24 39.98
N GLU A 244 34.74 32.85 40.91
CA GLU A 244 35.30 33.49 42.10
C GLU A 244 35.97 32.48 43.03
N GLU A 245 35.32 31.34 43.32
CA GLU A 245 35.88 30.24 44.10
C GLU A 245 37.15 29.68 43.44
N ARG A 246 37.12 29.44 42.12
CA ARG A 246 38.30 29.00 41.37
C ARG A 246 39.44 30.03 41.38
N ARG A 247 39.14 31.34 41.31
CA ARG A 247 40.15 32.41 41.44
C ARG A 247 40.78 32.41 42.83
N GLN A 248 39.98 32.25 43.89
CA GLN A 248 40.49 32.14 45.27
C GLN A 248 41.39 30.91 45.44
N LEU A 249 40.99 29.74 44.93
CA LEU A 249 41.82 28.53 44.95
C LEU A 249 43.11 28.69 44.13
N GLU A 250 43.08 29.40 43.00
CA GLU A 250 44.27 29.67 42.19
C GLU A 250 45.22 30.67 42.87
N GLU A 251 44.70 31.69 43.56
CA GLU A 251 45.50 32.60 44.39
C GLU A 251 46.10 31.90 45.63
N GLU A 252 45.30 31.10 46.36
CA GLU A 252 45.78 30.36 47.52
C GLU A 252 46.88 29.37 47.13
N ARG A 253 46.67 28.63 46.03
CA ARG A 253 47.69 27.73 45.46
C ARG A 253 48.97 28.50 45.09
N LYS A 254 48.87 29.67 44.47
CA LYS A 254 50.06 30.49 44.15
C LYS A 254 50.80 30.96 45.39
N ARG A 255 50.09 31.34 46.46
CA ARG A 255 50.69 31.71 47.75
C ARG A 255 51.42 30.52 48.38
N ARG A 256 50.81 29.33 48.39
CA ARG A 256 51.45 28.08 48.86
C ARG A 256 52.68 27.72 48.02
N GLU A 257 52.59 27.78 46.69
CA GLU A 257 53.73 27.53 45.79
C GLU A 257 54.86 28.56 45.95
N GLU A 258 54.57 29.81 46.33
CA GLU A 258 55.58 30.82 46.63
C GLU A 258 56.20 30.63 48.03
N GLU A 259 55.40 30.24 49.02
CA GLU A 259 55.83 29.92 50.39
C GLU A 259 56.74 28.68 50.41
N GLU A 260 56.35 27.60 49.74
CA GLU A 260 57.17 26.39 49.58
C GLU A 260 58.50 26.68 48.87
N ARG A 261 58.51 27.55 47.84
CA ARG A 261 59.74 27.98 47.16
C ARG A 261 60.68 28.78 48.07
N ARG A 262 60.14 29.69 48.88
CA ARG A 262 60.92 30.48 49.85
C ARG A 262 61.51 29.57 50.93
N GLU A 263 60.73 28.61 51.43
CA GLU A 263 61.24 27.59 52.35
C GLU A 263 62.32 26.71 51.70
N GLU A 264 62.14 26.26 50.46
CA GLU A 264 63.16 25.47 49.76
C GLU A 264 64.46 26.26 49.52
N GLU A 265 64.35 27.54 49.15
CA GLU A 265 65.50 28.44 48.98
C GLU A 265 66.24 28.67 50.31
N GLU A 266 65.54 28.94 51.43
CA GLU A 266 66.18 29.07 52.75
C GLU A 266 66.81 27.75 53.22
N ARG A 267 66.13 26.61 52.99
CA ARG A 267 66.68 25.26 53.27
C ARG A 267 67.86 24.90 52.36
N ALA A 268 67.99 25.50 51.17
CA ALA A 268 69.13 25.34 50.29
C ALA A 268 70.29 26.26 50.72
N GLU A 269 70.01 27.50 51.13
CA GLU A 269 71.05 28.41 51.63
C GLU A 269 71.65 27.92 52.96
N ARG A 270 70.82 27.44 53.89
CA ARG A 270 71.28 26.81 55.14
C ARG A 270 72.23 25.64 54.88
N ARG A 271 71.87 24.74 53.96
CA ARG A 271 72.74 23.61 53.58
C ARG A 271 74.06 24.05 52.95
N ARG A 272 74.06 25.08 52.09
CA ARG A 272 75.31 25.66 51.55
C ARG A 272 76.21 26.24 52.65
N ARG A 273 75.64 26.95 53.62
CA ARG A 273 76.40 27.50 54.77
C ARG A 273 76.96 26.37 55.65
N GLU A 274 76.19 25.31 55.88
CA GLU A 274 76.65 24.11 56.60
C GLU A 274 77.78 23.38 55.85
N GLU A 275 77.68 23.22 54.52
CA GLU A 275 78.72 22.65 53.66
C GLU A 275 79.99 23.52 53.61
N GLU A 276 79.86 24.85 53.56
CA GLU A 276 80.98 25.78 53.61
C GLU A 276 81.68 25.77 54.98
N GLU A 277 80.92 25.75 56.08
CA GLU A 277 81.48 25.56 57.43
C GLU A 277 82.19 24.21 57.57
N GLU A 278 81.64 23.12 57.03
CA GLU A 278 82.31 21.81 57.08
C GLU A 278 83.59 21.81 56.24
N GLN A 279 83.59 22.44 55.05
CA GLN A 279 84.80 22.60 54.24
C GLN A 279 85.86 23.45 54.96
N GLU A 280 85.49 24.54 55.63
CA GLU A 280 86.46 25.36 56.37
C GLU A 280 87.03 24.59 57.58
N ARG A 281 86.19 23.81 58.29
CA ARG A 281 86.61 22.91 59.37
C ARG A 281 87.54 21.79 58.86
N ARG A 282 87.29 21.22 57.68
CA ARG A 282 88.17 20.25 57.01
C ARG A 282 89.51 20.87 56.64
N ARG A 283 89.52 22.03 55.97
CA ARG A 283 90.76 22.75 55.59
C ARG A 283 91.61 23.11 56.80
N LYS A 284 90.99 23.55 57.91
CA LYS A 284 91.70 23.84 59.17
C LYS A 284 92.35 22.59 59.76
N ARG A 285 91.67 21.42 59.74
CA ARG A 285 92.25 20.13 60.15
C ARG A 285 93.39 19.69 59.23
N GLU A 286 93.22 19.78 57.92
CA GLU A 286 94.28 19.44 56.95
C GLU A 286 95.51 20.35 57.10
N GLU A 287 95.32 21.63 57.44
CA GLU A 287 96.43 22.56 57.72
C GLU A 287 97.10 22.26 59.07
N GLU A 288 96.32 21.91 60.10
CA GLU A 288 96.83 21.49 61.42
C GLU A 288 97.62 20.18 61.33
N GLU A 289 97.11 19.18 60.61
CA GLU A 289 97.81 17.92 60.33
C GLU A 289 99.10 18.14 59.52
N ARG A 290 99.09 19.03 58.51
CA ARG A 290 100.30 19.40 57.75
C ARG A 290 101.34 20.09 58.62
N ARG A 291 100.92 21.03 59.49
CA ARG A 291 101.83 21.72 60.44
C ARG A 291 102.41 20.73 61.45
N GLU A 292 101.62 19.79 61.95
CA GLU A 292 102.11 18.68 62.78
C GLU A 292 103.08 17.78 62.01
N GLU A 293 102.81 17.44 60.75
CA GLU A 293 103.72 16.62 59.94
C GLU A 293 105.04 17.36 59.64
N GLU A 294 105.00 18.65 59.31
CA GLU A 294 106.18 19.48 59.15
C GLU A 294 106.99 19.60 60.45
N GLU A 295 106.35 19.78 61.61
CA GLU A 295 107.06 19.81 62.88
C GLU A 295 107.65 18.43 63.25
N ARG A 296 106.92 17.33 63.00
CA ARG A 296 107.41 15.95 63.16
C ARG A 296 108.59 15.68 62.21
N ALA A 297 108.55 16.19 60.98
CA ALA A 297 109.65 16.07 60.01
C ALA A 297 110.87 16.94 60.39
N ALA A 298 110.65 18.16 60.90
CA ALA A 298 111.71 19.02 61.43
C ALA A 298 112.36 18.38 62.67
N ARG A 299 111.58 17.80 63.59
CA ARG A 299 112.08 17.04 64.74
C ARG A 299 112.85 15.77 64.33
N ARG A 300 112.47 15.11 63.23
CA ARG A 300 113.26 14.00 62.64
C ARG A 300 114.59 14.51 62.08
N LYS A 301 114.58 15.53 61.22
CA LYS A 301 115.81 16.13 60.67
C LYS A 301 116.75 16.67 61.75
N ALA A 302 116.22 17.26 62.81
CA ALA A 302 117.02 17.73 63.94
C ALA A 302 117.72 16.57 64.66
N ARG A 303 117.05 15.41 64.81
CA ARG A 303 117.68 14.18 65.33
C ARG A 303 118.68 13.58 64.36
N GLU A 304 118.39 13.58 63.05
CA GLU A 304 119.32 13.11 62.01
C GLU A 304 120.58 13.99 61.99
N GLU A 305 120.46 15.31 62.11
CA GLU A 305 121.60 16.22 62.28
C GLU A 305 122.34 16.04 63.61
N GLU A 306 121.64 15.73 64.71
CA GLU A 306 122.25 15.46 66.01
C GLU A 306 123.04 14.14 66.00
N GLU A 307 122.46 13.08 65.42
CA GLU A 307 123.12 11.79 65.17
C GLU A 307 124.28 11.91 64.16
N GLU A 308 124.15 12.74 63.12
CA GLU A 308 125.27 13.03 62.21
C GLU A 308 126.39 13.78 62.93
N ARG A 309 126.09 14.82 63.73
CA ARG A 309 127.09 15.56 64.50
C ARG A 309 127.79 14.65 65.52
N GLU A 310 127.04 13.81 66.22
CA GLU A 310 127.60 12.74 67.06
C GLU A 310 128.48 11.78 66.24
N SER A 311 128.06 11.37 65.04
CA SER A 311 128.85 10.49 64.17
C SER A 311 130.15 11.16 63.70
N GLN A 312 130.13 12.45 63.38
CA GLN A 312 131.28 13.24 62.96
C GLN A 312 132.23 13.50 64.13
N GLU A 313 131.70 13.75 65.34
CA GLU A 313 132.53 13.88 66.54
C GLU A 313 133.16 12.53 66.94
N ARG A 314 132.40 11.42 66.83
CA ARG A 314 132.90 10.04 66.98
C ARG A 314 133.94 9.69 65.89
N ALA A 315 133.81 10.22 64.68
CA ALA A 315 134.77 10.06 63.58
C ALA A 315 136.05 10.87 63.81
N ALA A 316 135.95 12.13 64.24
CA ALA A 316 137.09 12.96 64.63
C ALA A 316 137.87 12.33 65.80
N LYS A 317 137.16 11.81 66.82
CA LYS A 317 137.73 11.05 67.94
C LYS A 317 138.38 9.73 67.51
N LYS A 318 137.95 9.11 66.40
CA LYS A 318 138.62 7.95 65.77
C LYS A 318 139.85 8.34 64.94
N ALA A 319 139.80 9.45 64.20
CA ALA A 319 140.91 9.90 63.34
C ALA A 319 142.21 10.17 64.12
N ALA A 320 142.11 10.48 65.41
CA ALA A 320 143.24 10.76 66.29
C ALA A 320 144.07 9.52 66.74
N LYS A 321 143.78 8.29 66.30
CA LYS A 321 144.35 7.08 66.94
C LYS A 321 144.68 5.88 66.02
N LYS A 322 145.87 5.92 65.41
CA LYS A 322 146.51 4.90 64.54
C LYS A 322 145.77 4.62 63.20
N GLY A 323 146.40 4.09 62.15
CA GLY A 323 147.85 3.89 61.93
C GLY A 323 148.27 2.45 61.57
N LYS A 324 148.73 2.29 60.31
CA LYS A 324 149.65 1.26 59.76
C LYS A 324 149.05 -0.01 59.11
N GLN A 325 149.56 -0.31 57.91
CA GLN A 325 149.49 -1.56 57.11
C GLN A 325 148.13 -2.01 56.51
N LYS A 326 148.08 -2.85 55.45
CA LYS A 326 148.78 -2.85 54.13
C LYS A 326 148.21 -3.98 53.22
N ARG A 327 147.68 -3.61 52.04
CA ARG A 327 147.66 -4.34 50.75
C ARG A 327 147.00 -5.75 50.64
N ALA A 328 146.48 -6.00 49.44
CA ALA A 328 146.01 -7.25 48.82
C ALA A 328 144.54 -7.65 49.12
N GLU A 329 143.74 -8.23 48.20
CA GLU A 329 143.48 -8.07 46.74
C GLU A 329 142.51 -9.20 46.28
N GLU A 330 141.85 -9.03 45.12
CA GLU A 330 140.88 -9.95 44.47
C GLU A 330 139.45 -10.15 45.02
N GLU A 331 138.60 -10.64 44.12
CA GLU A 331 137.12 -10.82 44.10
C GLU A 331 136.71 -12.25 44.60
N PRO A 332 135.42 -12.73 44.56
CA PRO A 332 134.16 -12.15 44.02
C PRO A 332 132.93 -12.23 44.96
N ALA A 333 131.76 -11.83 44.45
CA ALA A 333 130.45 -11.94 45.12
C ALA A 333 129.86 -13.37 45.11
N PRO A 334 129.03 -13.71 46.11
CA PRO A 334 127.76 -14.41 45.83
C PRO A 334 126.56 -13.92 46.68
N GLN A 335 125.46 -14.68 46.67
CA GLN A 335 124.12 -14.31 47.17
C GLN A 335 123.71 -15.00 48.49
N ALA A 336 122.56 -14.54 49.03
CA ALA A 336 121.51 -15.31 49.74
C ALA A 336 121.58 -15.50 51.29
N LYS A 337 120.42 -15.24 51.93
CA LYS A 337 119.57 -16.08 52.84
C LYS A 337 120.24 -16.85 54.03
N PRO A 338 119.51 -17.21 55.13
CA PRO A 338 118.10 -17.63 55.15
C PRO A 338 117.27 -17.23 56.41
N SER A 339 116.31 -18.10 56.73
CA SER A 339 115.22 -18.18 57.73
C SER A 339 115.68 -18.22 59.22
N GLU A 340 114.88 -18.48 60.27
CA GLU A 340 113.54 -19.09 60.48
C GLU A 340 112.96 -18.64 61.88
N GLN A 341 111.84 -19.04 62.49
CA GLN A 341 110.79 -20.08 62.30
C GLN A 341 109.43 -19.64 62.95
N ALA A 342 108.42 -20.51 62.93
CA ALA A 342 107.17 -20.46 63.71
C ALA A 342 107.41 -20.65 65.24
N LYS A 343 106.43 -20.70 66.18
CA LYS A 343 104.99 -21.10 66.23
C LYS A 343 104.38 -20.52 67.56
N ALA A 344 103.14 -20.67 68.05
CA ALA A 344 101.93 -21.46 67.73
C ALA A 344 100.65 -20.81 68.38
N SER A 345 99.49 -21.49 68.30
CA SER A 345 98.18 -21.25 69.01
C SER A 345 97.43 -19.92 68.72
N GLY A 346 96.10 -19.87 68.57
CA GLY A 346 95.14 -20.93 68.23
C GLY A 346 93.93 -21.08 69.16
N ASP A 347 92.75 -20.63 68.71
CA ASP A 347 91.44 -21.31 68.87
C ASP A 347 90.33 -20.59 68.06
N GLY A 348 89.20 -21.26 67.81
CA GLY A 348 87.94 -20.60 67.37
C GLY A 348 87.63 -20.54 65.86
N PHE A 349 87.45 -21.68 65.19
CA PHE A 349 86.84 -21.74 63.84
C PHE A 349 86.01 -23.04 63.64
N ALA A 350 84.87 -23.15 64.33
CA ALA A 350 84.06 -24.39 64.33
C ALA A 350 82.54 -24.20 64.32
N ASP A 351 82.01 -22.97 64.31
CA ASP A 351 80.61 -22.70 64.72
C ASP A 351 79.86 -21.74 63.75
N SER A 352 80.22 -21.73 62.46
CA SER A 352 79.65 -20.78 61.47
C SER A 352 79.52 -21.33 60.04
N LEU A 353 79.46 -22.66 59.86
CA LEU A 353 79.36 -23.31 58.54
C LEU A 353 78.27 -24.41 58.46
N MET A 354 77.19 -24.28 59.24
CA MET A 354 75.97 -25.10 59.14
C MET A 354 74.66 -24.28 59.19
N ALA A 355 74.72 -22.95 59.04
CA ALA A 355 73.56 -22.07 59.16
C ALA A 355 73.09 -21.45 57.82
N ASP A 356 73.73 -21.77 56.70
CA ASP A 356 73.55 -21.08 55.42
C ASP A 356 73.27 -22.07 54.27
N LEU A 357 72.12 -22.73 54.35
CA LEU A 357 71.61 -23.64 53.30
C LEU A 357 70.07 -23.70 53.22
N ASP A 358 69.36 -23.44 54.33
CA ASP A 358 67.89 -23.22 54.34
C ASP A 358 67.50 -21.75 54.05
N SER A 359 68.47 -20.83 54.07
CA SER A 359 68.31 -19.39 53.78
C SER A 359 67.82 -19.13 52.35
N PHE A 360 68.56 -19.66 51.36
CA PHE A 360 68.41 -19.32 49.94
C PHE A 360 67.04 -19.65 49.35
N ASN A 361 66.49 -20.84 49.63
CA ASN A 361 65.22 -21.26 49.03
C ASN A 361 64.03 -20.39 49.49
N THR A 362 64.06 -19.93 50.75
CA THR A 362 63.06 -18.99 51.28
C THR A 362 63.19 -17.62 50.62
N GLN A 363 64.42 -17.18 50.38
CA GLN A 363 64.72 -15.85 49.82
C GLN A 363 64.43 -15.76 48.32
N GLU A 364 64.68 -16.81 47.53
CA GLU A 364 64.19 -16.89 46.14
C GLU A 364 62.65 -16.94 46.06
N GLU A 365 61.98 -17.64 46.99
CA GLU A 365 60.51 -17.64 47.05
C GLU A 365 59.91 -16.28 47.41
N GLU A 366 60.56 -15.48 48.28
CA GLU A 366 60.09 -14.12 48.59
C GLU A 366 60.40 -13.13 47.46
N ASP A 367 61.60 -13.17 46.87
CA ASP A 367 61.98 -12.24 45.79
C ASP A 367 61.17 -12.51 44.51
N THR A 368 60.89 -13.78 44.19
CA THR A 368 59.98 -14.12 43.08
C THR A 368 58.53 -13.72 43.34
N LYS A 369 58.01 -13.83 44.59
CA LYS A 369 56.68 -13.31 44.95
C LYS A 369 56.63 -11.78 44.86
N ALA A 370 57.62 -11.08 45.41
CA ALA A 370 57.71 -9.62 45.35
C ALA A 370 57.74 -9.11 43.89
N LYS A 371 58.51 -9.79 43.03
CA LYS A 371 58.61 -9.48 41.60
C LYS A 371 57.32 -9.76 40.83
N GLN A 372 56.62 -10.87 41.12
CA GLN A 372 55.29 -11.15 40.57
C GLN A 372 54.24 -10.16 41.07
N GLU A 373 54.30 -9.72 42.33
CA GLU A 373 53.36 -8.73 42.88
C GLU A 373 53.61 -7.33 42.29
N ALA A 374 54.87 -6.95 42.06
CA ALA A 374 55.26 -5.74 41.35
C ALA A 374 54.77 -5.77 39.89
N GLU A 375 55.06 -6.84 39.14
CA GLU A 375 54.59 -6.99 37.75
C GLU A 375 53.05 -6.99 37.66
N ARG A 376 52.37 -7.56 38.65
CA ARG A 376 50.90 -7.54 38.75
C ARG A 376 50.36 -6.14 39.02
N LYS A 377 50.98 -5.37 39.92
CA LYS A 377 50.62 -3.96 40.19
C LYS A 377 50.88 -3.07 38.98
N GLU A 378 52.00 -3.25 38.28
CA GLU A 378 52.33 -2.52 37.06
C GLU A 378 51.33 -2.86 35.93
N LYS A 379 50.96 -4.13 35.75
CA LYS A 379 49.90 -4.55 34.81
C LYS A 379 48.52 -4.01 35.18
N GLU A 380 48.17 -3.96 36.46
CA GLU A 380 46.91 -3.40 36.94
C GLU A 380 46.85 -1.87 36.75
N GLU A 381 47.96 -1.17 37.01
CA GLU A 381 48.05 0.27 36.76
C GLU A 381 48.04 0.59 35.26
N ALA A 382 48.76 -0.17 34.43
CA ALA A 382 48.71 -0.05 32.98
C ALA A 382 47.29 -0.30 32.43
N ALA A 383 46.59 -1.33 32.93
CA ALA A 383 45.20 -1.60 32.58
C ALA A 383 44.24 -0.50 33.05
N ARG A 384 44.49 0.12 34.22
CA ARG A 384 43.74 1.28 34.71
C ARG A 384 43.96 2.52 33.83
N ARG A 385 45.22 2.84 33.50
CA ARG A 385 45.58 3.96 32.60
C ARG A 385 44.96 3.76 31.21
N ALA A 386 45.02 2.54 30.65
CA ALA A 386 44.40 2.22 29.36
C ALA A 386 42.86 2.35 29.38
N ARG A 387 42.20 2.00 30.48
CA ARG A 387 40.74 2.21 30.66
C ARG A 387 40.40 3.70 30.77
N GLU A 388 41.17 4.47 31.51
CA GLU A 388 40.94 5.91 31.65
C GLU A 388 41.18 6.66 30.31
N GLU A 389 42.16 6.23 29.52
CA GLU A 389 42.38 6.77 28.17
C GLU A 389 41.25 6.38 27.20
N ALA A 390 40.75 5.14 27.27
CA ALA A 390 39.59 4.72 26.49
C ALA A 390 38.32 5.52 26.86
N GLU A 391 38.05 5.72 28.15
CA GLU A 391 36.90 6.50 28.64
C GLU A 391 37.01 7.99 28.22
N ARG A 392 38.22 8.56 28.20
CA ARG A 392 38.47 9.91 27.66
C ARG A 392 38.17 9.99 26.16
N ARG A 393 38.62 9.00 25.38
CA ARG A 393 38.36 8.93 23.93
C ARG A 393 36.86 8.76 23.63
N GLU A 394 36.14 7.90 24.35
CA GLU A 394 34.68 7.75 24.22
C GLU A 394 33.93 9.03 24.58
N LYS A 395 34.37 9.76 25.62
CA LYS A 395 33.80 11.06 25.99
C LYS A 395 34.05 12.14 24.93
N GLU A 396 35.25 12.21 24.38
CA GLU A 396 35.59 13.15 23.31
C GLU A 396 34.81 12.86 22.02
N GLU A 397 34.70 11.59 21.62
CA GLU A 397 33.90 11.20 20.44
C GLU A 397 32.40 11.43 20.66
N ALA A 398 31.88 11.16 21.87
CA ALA A 398 30.51 11.49 22.24
C ALA A 398 30.23 13.00 22.21
N GLU A 399 31.20 13.84 22.65
CA GLU A 399 31.05 15.29 22.57
C GLU A 399 31.11 15.80 21.12
N GLN A 400 31.97 15.23 20.27
CA GLN A 400 32.02 15.56 18.84
C GLN A 400 30.68 15.21 18.15
N ARG A 401 30.15 13.99 18.37
CA ARG A 401 28.83 13.58 17.84
C ARG A 401 27.71 14.49 18.34
N ALA A 402 27.72 14.88 19.62
CA ALA A 402 26.74 15.80 20.21
C ALA A 402 26.92 17.28 19.79
N ARG A 403 28.05 17.64 19.15
CA ARG A 403 28.27 18.93 18.47
C ARG A 403 27.73 18.87 17.04
N GLU A 404 28.06 17.84 16.27
CA GLU A 404 27.52 17.61 14.92
C GLU A 404 25.99 17.53 14.90
N GLU A 405 25.38 16.81 15.85
CA GLU A 405 23.92 16.68 15.95
C GLU A 405 23.25 18.05 16.15
N LYS A 406 23.82 18.90 17.02
CA LYS A 406 23.33 20.27 17.26
C LYS A 406 23.58 21.21 16.08
N GLU A 407 24.57 20.93 15.23
CA GLU A 407 24.83 21.70 14.01
C GLU A 407 23.79 21.33 12.94
N ARG A 408 23.56 20.03 12.70
CA ARG A 408 22.52 19.54 11.79
C ARG A 408 21.12 20.01 12.22
N GLU A 409 20.81 19.96 13.51
CA GLU A 409 19.53 20.45 14.05
C GLU A 409 19.35 21.98 13.87
N ARG A 410 20.45 22.75 13.82
CA ARG A 410 20.42 24.18 13.47
C ARG A 410 20.21 24.39 11.97
N GLU A 411 20.93 23.67 11.12
CA GLU A 411 20.75 23.75 9.66
C GLU A 411 19.32 23.38 9.24
N GLU A 412 18.73 22.34 9.85
CA GLU A 412 17.34 21.95 9.61
C GLU A 412 16.35 23.02 10.11
N LYS A 413 16.62 23.65 11.27
CA LYS A 413 15.83 24.78 11.79
C LYS A 413 16.00 26.08 10.98
N GLU A 414 17.08 26.26 10.24
CA GLU A 414 17.24 27.37 9.29
C GLU A 414 16.55 27.05 7.96
N ARG A 415 16.71 25.83 7.44
CA ARG A 415 16.06 25.34 6.22
C ARG A 415 14.53 25.40 6.34
N SER A 416 13.96 24.85 7.41
CA SER A 416 12.51 24.87 7.65
C SER A 416 11.96 26.30 7.73
N LYS A 417 12.59 27.21 8.47
CA LYS A 417 12.23 28.65 8.49
C LYS A 417 12.32 29.31 7.12
N ARG A 418 13.29 28.92 6.28
CA ARG A 418 13.45 29.43 4.91
C ARG A 418 12.33 28.93 4.00
N GLU A 419 11.99 27.65 4.08
CA GLU A 419 10.88 27.03 3.34
C GLU A 419 9.51 27.58 3.78
N GLU A 420 9.30 27.80 5.09
CA GLU A 420 8.11 28.47 5.66
C GLU A 420 7.99 29.92 5.18
N LYS A 421 9.08 30.68 5.24
CA LYS A 421 9.14 32.08 4.75
C LYS A 421 8.96 32.18 3.22
N GLU A 422 9.28 31.14 2.47
CA GLU A 422 9.00 31.08 1.04
C GLU A 422 7.54 30.69 0.75
N ARG A 423 6.93 29.79 1.54
CA ARG A 423 5.49 29.48 1.48
C ARG A 423 4.64 30.72 1.77
N LEU A 424 4.88 31.40 2.88
CA LEU A 424 4.15 32.61 3.26
C LEU A 424 4.21 33.71 2.18
N LYS A 425 5.35 33.85 1.50
CA LYS A 425 5.48 34.78 0.35
C LYS A 425 4.61 34.39 -0.83
N ARG A 426 4.56 33.09 -1.18
CA ARG A 426 3.72 32.59 -2.28
C ARG A 426 2.23 32.73 -1.94
N GLU A 427 1.85 32.49 -0.69
CA GLU A 427 0.48 32.70 -0.19
C GLU A 427 0.09 34.19 -0.24
N GLU A 428 0.98 35.10 0.16
CA GLU A 428 0.79 36.56 0.07
C GLU A 428 0.72 37.06 -1.39
N GLU A 429 1.43 36.39 -2.32
CA GLU A 429 1.41 36.68 -3.77
C GLU A 429 0.12 36.15 -4.42
N GLU A 430 -0.31 34.92 -4.10
CA GLU A 430 -1.60 34.37 -4.53
C GLU A 430 -2.79 35.15 -3.98
N GLU A 431 -2.72 35.67 -2.75
CA GLU A 431 -3.78 36.53 -2.18
C GLU A 431 -3.86 37.88 -2.91
N LYS A 432 -2.72 38.50 -3.24
CA LYS A 432 -2.69 39.72 -4.06
C LYS A 432 -3.25 39.48 -5.46
N GLU A 433 -2.89 38.38 -6.13
CA GLU A 433 -3.52 38.02 -7.41
C GLU A 433 -5.02 37.78 -7.27
N ARG A 434 -5.49 37.14 -6.19
CA ARG A 434 -6.93 36.95 -5.93
C ARG A 434 -7.67 38.28 -5.78
N ILE A 435 -7.10 39.24 -5.04
CA ILE A 435 -7.68 40.57 -4.87
C ILE A 435 -7.77 41.30 -6.21
N VAL A 436 -6.69 41.32 -7.01
CA VAL A 436 -6.68 41.94 -8.35
C VAL A 436 -7.70 41.29 -9.29
N ARG A 437 -7.79 39.96 -9.30
CA ARG A 437 -8.79 39.21 -10.11
C ARG A 437 -10.23 39.50 -9.66
N GLU A 438 -10.47 39.72 -8.37
CA GLU A 438 -11.80 40.12 -7.88
C GLU A 438 -12.13 41.58 -8.22
N GLU A 439 -11.15 42.49 -8.15
CA GLU A 439 -11.32 43.89 -8.53
C GLU A 439 -11.60 44.04 -10.03
N GLU A 440 -10.84 43.36 -10.90
CA GLU A 440 -11.14 43.26 -12.33
C GLU A 440 -12.55 42.71 -12.59
N ARG A 441 -12.99 41.70 -11.82
CA ARG A 441 -14.34 41.14 -11.95
C ARG A 441 -15.40 42.17 -11.54
N ARG A 442 -15.19 42.89 -10.44
CA ARG A 442 -16.09 43.96 -9.97
C ARG A 442 -16.18 45.11 -11.00
N GLU A 443 -15.07 45.47 -11.64
CA GLU A 443 -15.08 46.44 -12.76
C GLU A 443 -15.89 45.94 -13.96
N ARG A 444 -15.68 44.69 -14.39
CA ARG A 444 -16.43 44.07 -15.50
C ARG A 444 -17.94 44.01 -15.20
N GLU A 445 -18.32 43.58 -14.00
CA GLU A 445 -19.73 43.59 -13.55
C GLU A 445 -20.30 45.02 -13.50
N ALA A 446 -19.52 46.02 -13.08
CA ALA A 446 -19.94 47.42 -13.08
C ALA A 446 -20.07 48.01 -14.50
N GLU A 447 -19.21 47.62 -15.45
CA GLU A 447 -19.33 48.03 -16.84
C GLU A 447 -20.56 47.38 -17.51
N GLU A 448 -20.82 46.10 -17.22
CA GLU A 448 -22.03 45.41 -17.70
C GLU A 448 -23.31 46.06 -17.15
N ARG A 449 -23.36 46.41 -15.87
CA ARG A 449 -24.47 47.18 -15.28
C ARG A 449 -24.63 48.56 -15.95
N LYS A 450 -23.54 49.27 -16.22
CA LYS A 450 -23.55 50.55 -16.96
C LYS A 450 -24.04 50.39 -18.41
N ARG A 451 -23.81 49.25 -19.06
CA ARG A 451 -24.35 48.93 -20.38
C ARG A 451 -25.86 48.65 -20.33
N LYS A 452 -26.30 47.77 -19.42
CA LYS A 452 -27.72 47.43 -19.22
C LYS A 452 -28.57 48.65 -18.88
N ALA A 453 -28.11 49.51 -17.97
CA ALA A 453 -28.82 50.75 -17.61
C ALA A 453 -28.98 51.72 -18.81
N LYS A 454 -28.00 51.79 -19.72
CA LYS A 454 -28.10 52.60 -20.95
C LYS A 454 -29.04 51.99 -21.99
N GLU A 455 -29.10 50.67 -22.06
CA GLU A 455 -30.03 49.94 -22.93
C GLU A 455 -31.48 50.10 -22.43
N GLU A 456 -31.69 50.02 -21.11
CA GLU A 456 -32.95 50.29 -20.43
C GLU A 456 -33.40 51.76 -20.58
N GLU A 457 -32.49 52.74 -20.45
CA GLU A 457 -32.80 54.15 -20.72
C GLU A 457 -33.17 54.39 -22.20
N ALA A 458 -32.49 53.71 -23.13
CA ALA A 458 -32.81 53.77 -24.56
C ALA A 458 -34.18 53.14 -24.87
N LEU A 459 -34.55 52.04 -24.21
CA LEU A 459 -35.87 51.43 -24.27
C LEU A 459 -36.95 52.34 -23.67
N ALA A 460 -36.68 52.97 -22.52
CA ALA A 460 -37.60 53.92 -21.88
C ALA A 460 -37.89 55.13 -22.79
N ARG A 461 -36.85 55.78 -23.34
CA ARG A 461 -36.99 56.86 -24.33
C ARG A 461 -37.80 56.40 -25.56
N LYS A 462 -37.61 55.16 -26.01
CA LYS A 462 -38.36 54.59 -27.15
C LYS A 462 -39.84 54.36 -26.82
N SER A 463 -40.17 53.93 -25.60
CA SER A 463 -41.57 53.80 -25.15
C SER A 463 -42.28 55.16 -25.04
N GLN A 464 -41.60 56.21 -24.56
CA GLN A 464 -42.15 57.58 -24.57
C GLN A 464 -42.44 58.10 -25.98
N SER A 465 -41.69 57.67 -27.01
CA SER A 465 -41.99 58.04 -28.41
C SER A 465 -43.17 57.31 -29.05
N VAL A 466 -43.82 56.38 -28.34
CA VAL A 466 -45.00 55.61 -28.82
C VAL A 466 -46.30 56.04 -28.12
N ALA A 467 -46.22 56.62 -26.93
CA ALA A 467 -47.39 57.05 -26.14
C ALA A 467 -47.92 58.46 -26.53
N GLY A 468 -47.98 58.78 -27.83
CA GLY A 468 -48.32 60.13 -28.30
C GLY A 468 -48.65 60.26 -29.79
N ALA A 469 -49.18 59.20 -30.41
CA ALA A 469 -49.37 59.13 -31.86
C ALA A 469 -50.71 58.48 -32.28
N ASP A 470 -51.82 58.83 -31.61
CA ASP A 470 -53.18 58.55 -32.10
C ASP A 470 -54.12 59.72 -31.76
N LEU A 471 -54.25 60.66 -32.70
CA LEU A 471 -55.42 61.55 -32.87
C LEU A 471 -55.28 62.37 -34.17
N HIS A 472 -56.37 62.42 -34.94
CA HIS A 472 -56.57 63.25 -36.15
C HIS A 472 -55.65 63.05 -37.35
N GLU A 473 -55.99 62.02 -38.12
CA GLU A 473 -56.29 62.25 -39.54
C GLU A 473 -57.32 63.41 -39.69
N ASP A 474 -56.90 64.51 -40.32
CA ASP A 474 -57.55 65.16 -41.49
C ASP A 474 -57.10 66.64 -41.62
N LYS A 475 -56.17 66.90 -42.55
CA LYS A 475 -56.31 68.09 -43.41
C LYS A 475 -55.60 68.01 -44.75
N ARG A 476 -56.43 67.79 -45.76
CA ARG A 476 -56.16 67.93 -47.20
C ARG A 476 -55.35 69.19 -47.61
N ARG A 477 -54.48 68.95 -48.61
CA ARG A 477 -54.19 69.80 -49.80
C ARG A 477 -53.26 71.05 -49.71
N GLN A 478 -52.36 71.07 -50.70
CA GLN A 478 -51.90 72.22 -51.50
C GLN A 478 -51.07 73.35 -50.85
N ARG A 479 -49.75 73.28 -51.04
CA ARG A 479 -48.90 74.22 -51.81
C ARG A 479 -47.47 73.64 -51.83
N ALA A 480 -46.83 73.28 -52.95
CA ALA A 480 -46.65 73.92 -54.26
C ALA A 480 -45.62 75.07 -54.26
N LEU A 481 -44.67 74.96 -55.19
CA LEU A 481 -43.67 75.94 -55.63
C LEU A 481 -42.40 76.15 -54.75
N ALA A 482 -41.27 76.16 -55.46
CA ALA A 482 -39.92 76.53 -55.04
C ALA A 482 -39.68 78.04 -55.38
N PRO A 483 -38.46 78.66 -55.29
CA PRO A 483 -37.15 78.06 -55.03
C PRO A 483 -36.13 78.83 -54.16
N GLY A 484 -35.10 78.11 -53.72
CA GLY A 484 -33.70 78.51 -53.98
C GLY A 484 -32.91 79.28 -52.92
N LYS A 485 -31.77 78.70 -52.51
CA LYS A 485 -30.43 79.33 -52.70
C LYS A 485 -29.30 78.29 -52.54
N ARG A 486 -28.19 78.53 -53.24
CA ARG A 486 -26.94 77.74 -53.10
C ARG A 486 -26.15 78.21 -51.89
N ARG A 487 -25.45 77.28 -51.22
CA ARG A 487 -24.07 77.45 -50.72
C ARG A 487 -23.33 76.13 -50.85
N GLU A 488 -22.04 76.19 -51.15
CA GLU A 488 -21.16 75.02 -51.30
C GLU A 488 -20.64 74.53 -49.93
N GLY A 489 -20.26 73.25 -49.87
CA GLY A 489 -19.69 72.58 -48.71
C GLY A 489 -19.20 71.18 -49.09
N GLU A 490 -17.98 70.82 -48.71
CA GLU A 490 -17.25 69.69 -49.28
C GLU A 490 -17.79 68.30 -48.90
N ALA A 491 -17.66 67.35 -49.83
CA ALA A 491 -18.04 65.96 -49.62
C ALA A 491 -16.86 65.10 -49.09
N ARG A 492 -17.00 64.54 -47.88
CA ARG A 492 -16.19 63.40 -47.41
C ARG A 492 -17.06 62.29 -46.82
N ARG A 493 -17.47 61.34 -47.67
CA ARG A 493 -18.09 60.06 -47.23
C ARG A 493 -17.05 59.23 -46.48
N LYS A 494 -17.38 58.74 -45.28
CA LYS A 494 -16.58 57.72 -44.55
C LYS A 494 -17.17 56.32 -44.81
N PRO A 495 -16.36 55.27 -45.01
CA PRO A 495 -16.85 53.93 -45.30
C PRO A 495 -17.39 53.22 -44.05
N VAL A 496 -18.48 52.45 -44.22
CA VAL A 496 -19.11 51.66 -43.15
C VAL A 496 -18.33 50.35 -42.94
N LYS A 497 -17.83 50.12 -41.72
CA LYS A 497 -16.94 48.99 -41.40
C LYS A 497 -17.70 47.70 -41.03
N TRP A 498 -18.23 47.00 -42.04
CA TRP A 498 -18.94 45.72 -41.87
C TRP A 498 -18.20 44.67 -41.04
N GLY A 499 -16.86 44.62 -41.12
CA GLY A 499 -16.04 43.62 -40.41
C GLY A 499 -16.23 43.56 -38.89
N LYS A 500 -16.64 44.66 -38.23
CA LYS A 500 -16.95 44.62 -36.79
C LYS A 500 -18.25 43.88 -36.48
N ALA A 501 -19.29 44.04 -37.29
CA ALA A 501 -20.54 43.30 -37.13
C ALA A 501 -20.32 41.80 -37.39
N ALA A 502 -19.62 41.49 -38.49
CA ALA A 502 -19.26 40.11 -38.85
C ALA A 502 -18.45 39.41 -37.76
N ALA A 503 -17.44 40.07 -37.17
CA ALA A 503 -16.64 39.51 -36.08
C ALA A 503 -17.46 39.27 -34.81
N ILE A 504 -18.39 40.16 -34.45
CA ILE A 504 -19.27 39.99 -33.28
C ILE A 504 -20.25 38.83 -33.51
N THR A 505 -20.88 38.73 -34.69
CA THR A 505 -21.75 37.58 -35.01
C THR A 505 -20.98 36.27 -35.07
N LEU A 506 -19.74 36.27 -35.57
CA LEU A 506 -18.87 35.09 -35.57
C LEU A 506 -18.50 34.66 -34.14
N PHE A 507 -18.20 35.62 -33.25
CA PHE A 507 -17.88 35.35 -31.85
C PHE A 507 -19.09 34.82 -31.06
N VAL A 508 -20.29 35.36 -31.29
CA VAL A 508 -21.53 34.83 -30.71
C VAL A 508 -21.86 33.44 -31.26
N LEU A 509 -21.64 33.18 -32.57
CA LEU A 509 -21.76 31.84 -33.15
C LEU A 509 -20.71 30.87 -32.58
N LEU A 510 -19.48 31.32 -32.31
CA LEU A 510 -18.44 30.51 -31.70
C LEU A 510 -18.82 30.11 -30.27
N ILE A 511 -19.33 31.05 -29.47
CA ILE A 511 -19.83 30.79 -28.11
C ILE A 511 -21.05 29.86 -28.14
N ALA A 512 -21.99 30.08 -29.07
CA ALA A 512 -23.14 29.20 -29.25
C ALA A 512 -22.74 27.79 -29.71
N ALA A 513 -21.70 27.66 -30.56
CA ALA A 513 -21.15 26.39 -30.98
C ALA A 513 -20.42 25.66 -29.84
N LEU A 514 -19.62 26.35 -29.03
CA LEU A 514 -19.01 25.78 -27.81
C LEU A 514 -20.10 25.30 -26.83
N GLY A 515 -21.18 26.08 -26.65
CA GLY A 515 -22.34 25.70 -25.85
C GLY A 515 -23.09 24.50 -26.41
N ALA A 516 -23.27 24.41 -27.74
CA ALA A 516 -23.92 23.28 -28.39
C ALA A 516 -23.09 21.98 -28.27
N VAL A 517 -21.77 22.07 -28.49
CA VAL A 517 -20.83 20.95 -28.32
C VAL A 517 -20.84 20.41 -26.87
N HIS A 518 -21.15 21.26 -25.90
CA HIS A 518 -21.27 20.86 -24.49
C HIS A 518 -22.54 20.02 -24.18
N VAL A 519 -23.58 20.17 -25.00
CA VAL A 519 -24.89 19.50 -24.84
C VAL A 519 -25.04 18.30 -25.80
N MET A 520 -24.21 18.21 -26.83
CA MET A 520 -24.30 17.15 -27.85
C MET A 520 -23.81 15.79 -27.32
N PRO A 521 -24.62 14.72 -27.40
CA PRO A 521 -24.18 13.39 -26.99
C PRO A 521 -23.15 12.84 -27.98
N ILE A 522 -22.01 12.37 -27.48
CA ILE A 522 -20.99 11.70 -28.30
C ILE A 522 -21.43 10.25 -28.53
N ALA A 523 -21.22 9.74 -29.75
CA ALA A 523 -21.44 8.32 -30.06
C ALA A 523 -20.49 7.44 -29.23
N THR A 524 -21.03 6.66 -28.29
CA THR A 524 -20.24 5.79 -27.40
C THR A 524 -19.60 4.60 -28.13
N VAL A 525 -20.20 4.13 -29.23
CA VAL A 525 -19.87 2.87 -29.92
C VAL A 525 -18.39 2.74 -30.31
N ASP A 526 -17.76 3.82 -30.81
CA ASP A 526 -16.34 3.79 -31.19
C ASP A 526 -15.41 3.72 -29.97
N TYR A 527 -15.80 4.37 -28.87
CA TYR A 527 -15.08 4.29 -27.59
C TYR A 527 -15.30 2.94 -26.90
N GLU A 528 -16.50 2.36 -26.97
CA GLU A 528 -16.79 0.99 -26.51
C GLU A 528 -15.94 -0.03 -27.27
N ARG A 529 -15.85 0.09 -28.60
CA ARG A 529 -15.02 -0.80 -29.43
C ARG A 529 -13.54 -0.67 -29.08
N ALA A 530 -12.99 0.55 -29.09
CA ALA A 530 -11.58 0.79 -28.80
C ALA A 530 -11.18 0.36 -27.37
N ALA A 531 -12.03 0.62 -26.37
CA ALA A 531 -11.79 0.19 -25.00
C ALA A 531 -11.92 -1.34 -24.83
N SER A 532 -12.87 -1.98 -25.52
CA SER A 532 -13.03 -3.44 -25.48
C SER A 532 -11.87 -4.18 -26.14
N GLU A 533 -11.36 -3.63 -27.25
CA GLU A 533 -10.16 -4.11 -27.94
C GLU A 533 -8.92 -3.97 -27.04
N ALA A 534 -8.73 -2.80 -26.42
CA ALA A 534 -7.56 -2.52 -25.58
C ALA A 534 -7.53 -3.27 -24.24
N LEU A 535 -8.69 -3.60 -23.67
CA LEU A 535 -8.81 -4.34 -22.41
C LEU A 535 -9.04 -5.86 -22.61
N GLY A 536 -9.24 -6.31 -23.85
CA GLY A 536 -9.58 -7.71 -24.17
C GLY A 536 -10.88 -8.20 -23.53
N ARG A 537 -11.77 -7.29 -23.12
CA ARG A 537 -12.98 -7.55 -22.32
C ARG A 537 -14.10 -6.62 -22.76
N PRO A 538 -15.38 -7.05 -22.77
CA PRO A 538 -16.49 -6.20 -23.20
C PRO A 538 -16.66 -4.99 -22.27
N VAL A 539 -16.64 -3.80 -22.86
CA VAL A 539 -16.94 -2.52 -22.21
C VAL A 539 -18.28 -1.99 -22.71
N ARG A 540 -19.09 -1.45 -21.80
CA ARG A 540 -20.33 -0.71 -22.09
C ARG A 540 -20.28 0.67 -21.44
N LEU A 541 -20.76 1.69 -22.15
CA LEU A 541 -20.74 3.10 -21.73
C LEU A 541 -22.17 3.67 -21.77
N GLY A 542 -22.74 4.02 -20.62
CA GLY A 542 -24.13 4.49 -20.51
C GLY A 542 -24.40 5.81 -21.22
N SER A 543 -23.57 6.83 -21.01
CA SER A 543 -23.60 8.09 -21.78
C SER A 543 -22.24 8.78 -21.83
N ALA A 544 -22.03 9.66 -22.82
CA ALA A 544 -20.79 10.42 -23.01
C ALA A 544 -21.08 11.91 -23.29
N ARG A 545 -20.38 12.81 -22.59
CA ARG A 545 -20.46 14.28 -22.77
C ARG A 545 -19.06 14.89 -22.89
N LEU A 546 -18.91 15.91 -23.74
CA LEU A 546 -17.67 16.69 -23.82
C LEU A 546 -17.72 17.87 -22.83
N TRP A 547 -16.72 17.97 -21.97
CA TRP A 547 -16.47 19.16 -21.17
C TRP A 547 -15.29 19.93 -21.78
N LEU A 548 -15.45 21.24 -21.95
CA LEU A 548 -14.45 22.13 -22.58
C LEU A 548 -14.04 23.31 -21.68
N LEU A 549 -14.79 23.60 -20.60
CA LEU A 549 -14.60 24.81 -19.79
C LEU A 549 -13.47 24.70 -18.76
N THR A 550 -13.17 23.48 -18.29
CA THR A 550 -12.10 23.18 -17.30
C THR A 550 -10.83 22.62 -17.95
N GLY A 551 -10.83 22.49 -19.27
CA GLY A 551 -9.91 21.65 -20.04
C GLY A 551 -10.70 20.78 -21.02
N LEU A 552 -9.97 19.99 -21.83
CA LEU A 552 -10.55 19.06 -22.79
C LEU A 552 -10.78 17.70 -22.12
N GLU A 553 -12.03 17.40 -21.76
CA GLU A 553 -12.40 16.19 -21.02
C GLU A 553 -13.56 15.47 -21.69
N ILE A 554 -13.48 14.14 -21.83
CA ILE A 554 -14.61 13.30 -22.19
C ILE A 554 -15.10 12.62 -20.92
N ARG A 555 -16.32 12.94 -20.49
CA ARG A 555 -16.94 12.36 -19.28
C ARG A 555 -17.94 11.29 -19.69
N PHE A 556 -17.72 10.06 -19.24
CA PHE A 556 -18.64 8.94 -19.41
C PHE A 556 -19.32 8.61 -18.08
N GLU A 557 -20.61 8.31 -18.11
CA GLU A 557 -21.39 7.90 -16.93
C GLU A 557 -21.95 6.49 -17.12
N ASP A 558 -22.08 5.75 -16.01
CA ASP A 558 -22.50 4.35 -15.93
C ASP A 558 -21.71 3.40 -16.85
N VAL A 559 -20.45 3.14 -16.48
CA VAL A 559 -19.50 2.33 -17.23
C VAL A 559 -19.37 0.92 -16.63
N ILE A 560 -19.42 -0.10 -17.49
CA ILE A 560 -19.24 -1.51 -17.10
C ILE A 560 -18.12 -2.10 -17.94
N ALA A 561 -17.08 -2.64 -17.32
CA ALA A 561 -15.90 -3.21 -17.98
C ALA A 561 -15.65 -4.64 -17.48
N GLY A 562 -16.17 -5.63 -18.18
CA GLY A 562 -16.20 -7.02 -17.69
C GLY A 562 -16.97 -7.14 -16.36
N GLU A 563 -16.26 -7.53 -15.29
CA GLU A 563 -16.83 -7.62 -13.93
C GLU A 563 -16.79 -6.30 -13.15
N ALA A 564 -16.03 -5.30 -13.63
CA ALA A 564 -15.88 -4.02 -12.95
C ALA A 564 -17.06 -3.08 -13.26
N LYS A 565 -17.59 -2.44 -12.21
CA LYS A 565 -18.60 -1.36 -12.33
C LYS A 565 -17.92 -0.04 -11.99
N ILE A 566 -18.10 0.98 -12.82
CA ILE A 566 -17.43 2.28 -12.69
C ILE A 566 -18.49 3.38 -12.82
N GLY A 567 -18.73 4.11 -11.73
CA GLY A 567 -19.82 5.09 -11.66
C GLY A 567 -19.59 6.35 -12.49
N ARG A 568 -18.34 6.71 -12.82
CA ARG A 568 -17.99 7.75 -13.80
C ARG A 568 -16.58 7.51 -14.33
N VAL A 569 -16.33 7.87 -15.58
CA VAL A 569 -14.98 7.97 -16.18
C VAL A 569 -14.76 9.39 -16.69
N ILE A 570 -13.60 9.97 -16.42
CA ILE A 570 -13.16 11.27 -16.94
C ILE A 570 -11.86 11.03 -17.71
N ALA A 571 -11.92 11.10 -19.04
CA ALA A 571 -10.77 10.85 -19.91
C ALA A 571 -10.22 12.17 -20.46
N HIS A 572 -8.90 12.35 -20.37
CA HIS A 572 -8.18 13.56 -20.82
C HIS A 572 -7.39 13.25 -22.11
N PRO A 573 -8.01 13.37 -23.31
CA PRO A 573 -7.34 13.09 -24.58
C PRO A 573 -6.27 14.13 -24.93
N GLN A 574 -5.26 13.71 -25.68
CA GLN A 574 -4.31 14.64 -26.31
C GLN A 574 -4.97 15.38 -27.48
N LEU A 575 -4.68 16.68 -27.65
CA LEU A 575 -5.31 17.51 -28.70
C LEU A 575 -5.12 16.96 -30.12
N SER A 576 -3.96 16.35 -30.42
CA SER A 576 -3.66 15.67 -31.69
C SER A 576 -4.58 14.48 -31.98
N SER A 577 -5.09 13.83 -30.93
CA SER A 577 -5.77 12.54 -30.99
C SER A 577 -7.28 12.63 -31.25
N LEU A 578 -7.89 13.82 -31.20
CA LEU A 578 -9.30 13.96 -31.54
C LEU A 578 -9.54 13.80 -33.05
N THR A 579 -8.65 14.34 -33.88
CA THR A 579 -8.71 14.29 -35.36
C THR A 579 -8.16 13.00 -35.98
N GLU A 580 -7.32 12.26 -35.25
CA GLU A 580 -6.73 10.99 -35.72
C GLU A 580 -7.60 9.78 -35.33
N PRO A 581 -7.52 8.63 -36.04
CA PRO A 581 -8.21 7.41 -35.63
C PRO A 581 -7.67 6.85 -34.31
N LYS A 582 -6.38 7.11 -34.01
CA LYS A 582 -5.71 6.63 -32.80
C LYS A 582 -6.06 7.50 -31.58
N LYS A 583 -6.63 6.88 -30.55
CA LYS A 583 -7.08 7.53 -29.31
C LYS A 583 -6.02 7.43 -28.20
N ILE A 584 -5.50 8.57 -27.78
CA ILE A 584 -4.37 8.72 -26.84
C ILE A 584 -4.82 9.62 -25.69
N PHE A 585 -4.74 9.10 -24.47
CA PHE A 585 -5.16 9.79 -23.25
C PHE A 585 -3.97 10.01 -22.31
N ASN A 586 -3.81 11.23 -21.82
CA ASN A 586 -2.80 11.56 -20.82
C ASN A 586 -3.13 10.90 -19.47
N SER A 587 -4.38 11.04 -19.06
CA SER A 587 -4.95 10.41 -17.88
C SER A 587 -6.38 9.95 -18.14
N ILE A 588 -6.78 8.88 -17.47
CA ILE A 588 -8.18 8.49 -17.31
C ILE A 588 -8.45 8.38 -15.81
N GLU A 589 -9.35 9.19 -15.29
CA GLU A 589 -9.86 9.06 -13.93
C GLU A 589 -11.14 8.22 -13.91
N LEU A 590 -11.30 7.39 -12.89
CA LEU A 590 -12.43 6.50 -12.66
C LEU A 590 -12.99 6.81 -11.26
N GLU A 591 -14.27 7.17 -11.14
CA GLU A 591 -14.91 7.43 -9.84
C GLU A 591 -15.90 6.30 -9.48
N ARG A 592 -15.89 5.88 -8.22
CA ARG A 592 -16.77 4.82 -7.69
C ARG A 592 -16.57 3.51 -8.46
N VAL A 593 -15.39 2.92 -8.26
CA VAL A 593 -14.96 1.69 -8.95
C VAL A 593 -15.21 0.51 -8.04
N VAL A 594 -16.10 -0.41 -8.43
CA VAL A 594 -16.33 -1.68 -7.73
C VAL A 594 -15.67 -2.79 -8.54
N LEU A 595 -14.62 -3.41 -7.99
CA LEU A 595 -13.78 -4.41 -8.65
C LEU A 595 -13.57 -5.64 -7.76
N PRO A 596 -14.04 -6.84 -8.14
CA PRO A 596 -13.82 -8.06 -7.36
C PRO A 596 -12.33 -8.34 -7.10
N GLN A 597 -11.97 -8.69 -5.86
CA GLN A 597 -10.56 -8.92 -5.47
C GLN A 597 -9.83 -9.93 -6.37
N ARG A 598 -10.54 -10.95 -6.88
CA ARG A 598 -10.00 -11.97 -7.80
C ARG A 598 -9.42 -11.39 -9.10
N SER A 599 -9.94 -10.25 -9.55
CA SER A 599 -9.60 -9.63 -10.85
C SER A 599 -8.39 -8.69 -10.77
N LEU A 600 -7.87 -8.43 -9.56
CA LEU A 600 -6.71 -7.54 -9.34
C LEU A 600 -5.44 -8.06 -10.02
N GLY A 601 -5.14 -9.35 -9.90
CA GLY A 601 -3.95 -9.95 -10.51
C GLY A 601 -4.00 -9.90 -12.03
N GLU A 602 -5.16 -10.23 -12.62
CA GLU A 602 -5.39 -10.12 -14.07
C GLU A 602 -5.15 -8.69 -14.56
N LEU A 603 -5.66 -7.69 -13.83
CA LEU A 603 -5.56 -6.28 -14.21
C LEU A 603 -4.11 -5.77 -14.10
N LEU A 604 -3.38 -6.11 -13.03
CA LEU A 604 -1.99 -5.70 -12.83
C LEU A 604 -1.00 -6.33 -13.83
N PHE A 605 -1.29 -7.54 -14.32
CA PHE A 605 -0.47 -8.20 -15.35
C PHE A 605 -0.99 -8.00 -16.78
N SER A 606 -2.13 -7.31 -16.98
CA SER A 606 -2.66 -7.00 -18.30
C SER A 606 -1.80 -5.99 -19.06
N LYS A 607 -1.87 -6.04 -20.40
CA LYS A 607 -1.35 -4.99 -21.27
C LYS A 607 -2.50 -4.25 -21.93
N ALA A 608 -2.76 -3.02 -21.50
CA ALA A 608 -3.79 -2.16 -22.06
C ALA A 608 -3.28 -1.48 -23.34
N LYS A 609 -3.18 -2.24 -24.43
CA LYS A 609 -2.67 -1.77 -25.72
C LYS A 609 -3.43 -2.35 -26.90
N SER A 610 -4.01 -1.46 -27.71
CA SER A 610 -4.32 -1.72 -29.12
C SER A 610 -3.62 -0.66 -29.98
N ASP A 611 -3.58 -0.85 -31.30
CA ASP A 611 -2.94 0.13 -32.19
C ASP A 611 -3.66 1.49 -32.16
N ASN A 612 -4.96 1.47 -31.82
CA ASN A 612 -5.86 2.61 -31.77
C ASN A 612 -6.12 3.16 -30.35
N PHE A 613 -5.52 2.60 -29.29
CA PHE A 613 -5.76 3.03 -27.90
C PHE A 613 -4.49 3.03 -27.05
N ALA A 614 -4.17 4.17 -26.44
CA ALA A 614 -3.04 4.32 -25.51
C ALA A 614 -3.38 5.25 -24.34
N VAL A 615 -2.93 4.90 -23.13
CA VAL A 615 -3.15 5.65 -21.89
C VAL A 615 -1.86 5.68 -21.08
N ALA A 616 -1.42 6.85 -20.63
CA ALA A 616 -0.20 6.95 -19.81
C ALA A 616 -0.47 6.73 -18.30
N ARG A 617 -1.63 7.17 -17.79
CA ARG A 617 -2.02 7.03 -16.38
C ARG A 617 -3.52 6.70 -16.22
N VAL A 618 -3.85 5.83 -15.28
CA VAL A 618 -5.24 5.57 -14.84
C VAL A 618 -5.34 5.84 -13.34
N ILE A 619 -6.35 6.59 -12.89
CA ILE A 619 -6.56 6.96 -11.49
C ILE A 619 -7.96 6.52 -11.05
N ALA A 620 -8.06 5.49 -10.21
CA ALA A 620 -9.32 5.11 -9.56
C ALA A 620 -9.48 5.86 -8.23
N ARG A 621 -10.61 6.54 -8.06
CA ARG A 621 -11.05 7.21 -6.82
C ARG A 621 -12.26 6.47 -6.24
N LYS A 622 -12.25 6.19 -4.94
CA LYS A 622 -13.27 5.35 -4.26
C LYS A 622 -13.35 3.96 -4.90
N LEU A 623 -12.26 3.20 -4.74
CA LEU A 623 -12.11 1.83 -5.16
C LEU A 623 -12.63 0.88 -4.07
N GLU A 624 -13.76 0.24 -4.34
CA GLU A 624 -14.34 -0.81 -3.52
C GLU A 624 -13.87 -2.18 -4.04
N LEU A 625 -13.30 -3.00 -3.15
CA LEU A 625 -12.73 -4.31 -3.47
C LEU A 625 -13.50 -5.42 -2.75
N PRO A 626 -14.70 -5.80 -3.20
CA PRO A 626 -15.45 -6.91 -2.62
C PRO A 626 -14.70 -8.24 -2.80
N GLY A 627 -14.60 -9.01 -1.72
CA GLY A 627 -13.94 -10.32 -1.68
C GLY A 627 -13.81 -10.88 -0.26
N PRO A 628 -13.05 -11.99 -0.07
CA PRO A 628 -12.97 -12.70 1.20
C PRO A 628 -12.03 -12.07 2.24
N LEU A 629 -11.27 -11.04 1.88
CA LEU A 629 -10.49 -10.23 2.81
C LEU A 629 -11.20 -8.89 3.05
N ALA A 630 -11.36 -8.48 4.32
CA ALA A 630 -11.84 -7.16 4.66
C ALA A 630 -10.72 -6.13 4.45
N LEU A 631 -10.74 -5.42 3.33
CA LEU A 631 -9.80 -4.33 3.02
C LEU A 631 -10.35 -2.97 3.50
N PRO A 632 -9.49 -1.97 3.77
CA PRO A 632 -9.92 -0.62 4.12
C PRO A 632 -10.84 0.01 3.07
N ALA A 633 -11.73 0.89 3.52
CA ALA A 633 -12.63 1.65 2.64
C ALA A 633 -11.94 2.83 1.94
N ASP A 634 -12.63 3.43 0.96
CA ASP A 634 -12.22 4.66 0.26
C ASP A 634 -10.81 4.64 -0.37
N LEU A 635 -10.33 3.45 -0.77
CA LEU A 635 -9.06 3.30 -1.48
C LEU A 635 -9.02 4.12 -2.78
N GLN A 636 -7.83 4.55 -3.15
CA GLN A 636 -7.53 5.22 -4.42
C GLN A 636 -6.35 4.51 -5.07
N ALA A 637 -6.37 4.27 -6.39
CA ALA A 637 -5.29 3.56 -7.08
C ALA A 637 -4.82 4.33 -8.31
N GLU A 638 -3.50 4.50 -8.44
CA GLU A 638 -2.86 5.24 -9.52
C GLU A 638 -1.94 4.29 -10.31
N LEU A 639 -2.37 3.91 -11.51
CA LEU A 639 -1.64 3.02 -12.42
C LEU A 639 -0.85 3.86 -13.42
N THR A 640 0.46 3.62 -13.54
CA THR A 640 1.33 4.22 -14.57
C THR A 640 1.70 3.14 -15.57
N LEU A 641 1.43 3.39 -16.86
CA LEU A 641 1.60 2.41 -17.93
C LEU A 641 2.86 2.69 -18.78
N GLY A 642 3.48 1.64 -19.32
CA GLY A 642 4.58 1.72 -20.26
C GLY A 642 4.14 1.97 -21.71
N ALA A 643 5.08 2.25 -22.61
CA ALA A 643 4.82 2.41 -24.05
C ALA A 643 4.40 1.09 -24.76
N ASP A 644 4.51 -0.04 -24.06
CA ASP A 644 3.96 -1.34 -24.46
C ASP A 644 2.57 -1.62 -23.85
N GLY A 645 2.03 -0.69 -23.07
CA GLY A 645 0.73 -0.81 -22.38
C GLY A 645 0.74 -1.66 -21.12
N ALA A 646 1.89 -2.20 -20.68
CA ALA A 646 1.99 -2.91 -19.41
C ALA A 646 1.95 -1.93 -18.21
N VAL A 647 1.38 -2.36 -17.08
CA VAL A 647 1.48 -1.60 -15.82
C VAL A 647 2.93 -1.63 -15.33
N ARG A 648 3.54 -0.45 -15.16
CA ARG A 648 4.93 -0.30 -14.67
C ARG A 648 4.99 -0.09 -13.17
N ILE A 649 4.09 0.75 -12.65
CA ILE A 649 3.91 1.02 -11.21
C ILE A 649 2.42 1.18 -10.96
N ALA A 650 1.92 0.59 -9.89
CA ALA A 650 0.60 0.86 -9.33
C ALA A 650 0.75 1.35 -7.89
N THR A 651 0.23 2.54 -7.59
CA THR A 651 0.28 3.15 -6.25
C THR A 651 -1.13 3.23 -5.69
N VAL A 652 -1.43 2.41 -4.69
CA VAL A 652 -2.67 2.47 -3.91
C VAL A 652 -2.47 3.42 -2.73
N ARG A 653 -3.49 4.20 -2.38
CA ARG A 653 -3.55 5.08 -1.20
C ARG A 653 -4.88 4.84 -0.46
N GLY A 654 -4.90 5.02 0.86
CA GLY A 654 -6.10 4.79 1.69
C GLY A 654 -6.18 5.69 2.91
N ALA A 655 -7.01 5.29 3.88
CA ALA A 655 -7.08 5.90 5.20
C ALA A 655 -5.76 5.75 5.98
N ASP A 656 -5.62 6.49 7.09
CA ASP A 656 -4.50 6.40 8.05
C ASP A 656 -3.10 6.46 7.42
N GLY A 657 -2.98 7.25 6.34
CA GLY A 657 -1.72 7.47 5.62
C GLY A 657 -1.25 6.25 4.81
N LEU A 658 -2.08 5.22 4.64
CA LEU A 658 -1.75 4.02 3.88
C LEU A 658 -1.33 4.37 2.44
N VAL A 659 -0.12 3.97 2.06
CA VAL A 659 0.40 3.99 0.70
C VAL A 659 0.99 2.62 0.39
N ALA A 660 0.52 1.97 -0.68
CA ALA A 660 1.05 0.69 -1.15
C ALA A 660 1.49 0.81 -2.61
N LYS A 661 2.80 0.71 -2.85
CA LYS A 661 3.44 0.75 -4.15
C LYS A 661 3.70 -0.67 -4.65
N LEU A 662 3.33 -0.93 -5.89
CA LEU A 662 3.36 -2.24 -6.55
C LEU A 662 4.11 -2.12 -7.88
N GLU A 663 5.14 -2.93 -8.10
CA GLU A 663 5.95 -2.96 -9.33
C GLU A 663 5.91 -4.36 -9.98
N PRO A 664 5.13 -4.59 -11.05
CA PRO A 664 5.11 -5.86 -11.77
C PRO A 664 6.44 -6.19 -12.43
N LYS A 665 7.01 -7.37 -12.11
CA LYS A 665 8.30 -7.88 -12.61
C LYS A 665 8.20 -9.37 -12.93
N GLY A 666 8.18 -9.71 -14.22
CA GLY A 666 8.35 -11.09 -14.69
C GLY A 666 7.28 -12.11 -14.29
N GLY A 667 6.07 -11.66 -13.93
CA GLY A 667 4.99 -12.52 -13.40
C GLY A 667 4.87 -12.53 -11.87
N ALA A 668 5.79 -11.86 -11.18
CA ALA A 668 5.63 -11.46 -9.78
C ALA A 668 5.36 -9.94 -9.69
N ILE A 669 5.01 -9.46 -8.50
CA ILE A 669 4.88 -8.05 -8.14
C ILE A 669 5.79 -7.82 -6.92
N ASP A 670 6.81 -6.96 -7.06
CA ASP A 670 7.47 -6.38 -5.90
C ASP A 670 6.49 -5.40 -5.25
N PHE A 671 6.38 -5.41 -3.91
CA PHE A 671 5.52 -4.48 -3.19
C PHE A 671 6.19 -3.88 -1.96
N GLU A 672 5.78 -2.65 -1.67
CA GLU A 672 6.25 -1.79 -0.60
C GLU A 672 5.02 -1.03 -0.06
N LEU A 673 4.72 -1.20 1.23
CA LEU A 673 3.53 -0.65 1.87
C LEU A 673 3.92 0.01 3.18
N ASP A 674 3.51 1.27 3.34
CA ASP A 674 3.74 2.10 4.51
C ASP A 674 2.40 2.70 4.99
N ALA A 675 2.16 2.78 6.30
CA ALA A 675 0.94 3.37 6.88
C ALA A 675 1.19 3.95 8.27
N ALA A 676 0.50 5.04 8.64
CA ALA A 676 0.55 5.57 10.00
C ALA A 676 -0.24 4.70 10.99
N GLY A 677 -1.29 4.03 10.51
CA GLY A 677 -2.01 2.96 11.21
C GLY A 677 -2.47 1.88 10.23
N PHE A 678 -2.38 0.61 10.62
CA PHE A 678 -2.81 -0.53 9.80
C PHE A 678 -3.46 -1.63 10.67
N THR A 679 -4.76 -1.83 10.48
CA THR A 679 -5.51 -2.96 11.06
C THR A 679 -5.34 -4.20 10.19
N LEU A 680 -4.95 -5.34 10.78
CA LEU A 680 -4.61 -6.54 10.03
C LEU A 680 -5.87 -7.23 9.45
N PRO A 681 -6.01 -7.38 8.12
CA PRO A 681 -7.21 -8.00 7.50
C PRO A 681 -7.49 -9.46 7.89
N ILE A 682 -6.51 -10.15 8.50
CA ILE A 682 -6.58 -11.54 8.97
C ILE A 682 -6.78 -11.67 10.49
N ALA A 683 -6.71 -10.55 11.21
CA ALA A 683 -6.89 -10.43 12.66
C ALA A 683 -7.33 -8.98 12.99
N PRO A 684 -8.59 -8.60 12.70
CA PRO A 684 -9.05 -7.20 12.80
C PRO A 684 -8.99 -6.60 14.22
N GLU A 685 -8.87 -7.44 15.24
CA GLU A 685 -8.58 -7.07 16.63
C GLU A 685 -7.14 -6.55 16.86
N ILE A 686 -6.25 -6.66 15.87
CA ILE A 686 -4.87 -6.16 15.91
C ILE A 686 -4.72 -4.98 14.95
N SER A 687 -4.40 -3.81 15.51
CA SER A 687 -3.96 -2.64 14.76
C SER A 687 -2.53 -2.25 15.14
N LEU A 688 -1.70 -2.01 14.13
CA LEU A 688 -0.30 -1.60 14.24
C LEU A 688 -0.19 -0.12 13.90
N GLY A 689 0.52 0.66 14.70
CA GLY A 689 0.93 2.03 14.31
C GLY A 689 2.23 1.98 13.51
N GLN A 690 2.52 3.02 12.72
CA GLN A 690 3.79 3.15 11.96
C GLN A 690 4.19 1.85 11.23
N PHE A 691 3.28 1.30 10.44
CA PHE A 691 3.43 -0.03 9.83
C PHE A 691 4.17 0.05 8.50
N GLY A 692 5.25 -0.72 8.37
CA GLY A 692 6.01 -0.94 7.15
C GLY A 692 5.97 -2.41 6.71
N MET A 693 5.92 -2.67 5.40
CA MET A 693 5.91 -4.04 4.86
C MET A 693 6.46 -4.08 3.43
N LYS A 694 7.44 -4.96 3.16
CA LYS A 694 8.11 -5.08 1.85
C LYS A 694 8.26 -6.54 1.44
N GLY A 695 7.99 -6.86 0.17
CA GLY A 695 7.95 -8.24 -0.28
C GLY A 695 7.76 -8.46 -1.78
N THR A 696 7.44 -9.71 -2.15
CA THR A 696 7.13 -10.13 -3.52
C THR A 696 5.92 -11.06 -3.54
N ALA A 697 4.96 -10.84 -4.43
CA ALA A 697 3.77 -11.69 -4.59
C ALA A 697 3.65 -12.23 -6.03
N ASP A 698 3.13 -13.44 -6.19
CA ASP A 698 2.94 -14.11 -7.48
C ASP A 698 1.58 -14.86 -7.55
N ALA A 699 1.39 -15.77 -8.50
CA ALA A 699 0.15 -16.52 -8.65
C ALA A 699 -0.07 -17.64 -7.60
N GLN A 700 0.89 -17.91 -6.72
CA GLN A 700 0.91 -19.03 -5.75
C GLN A 700 1.13 -18.57 -4.30
N GLY A 701 1.71 -17.39 -4.06
CA GLY A 701 1.88 -16.87 -2.72
C GLY A 701 2.46 -15.45 -2.63
N MET A 702 2.78 -15.08 -1.40
CA MET A 702 3.40 -13.80 -1.06
C MET A 702 4.54 -14.02 -0.07
N GLN A 703 5.75 -13.65 -0.47
CA GLN A 703 6.93 -13.62 0.37
C GLN A 703 7.11 -12.20 0.92
N ILE A 704 6.75 -12.00 2.19
CA ILE A 704 7.10 -10.80 2.94
C ILE A 704 8.57 -10.94 3.33
N LYS A 705 9.42 -10.06 2.78
CA LYS A 705 10.87 -10.03 3.06
C LYS A 705 11.12 -9.43 4.44
N GLU A 706 10.40 -8.36 4.75
CA GLU A 706 10.47 -7.64 6.01
C GLU A 706 9.11 -6.95 6.27
N TRP A 707 8.71 -6.86 7.53
CA TRP A 707 7.62 -6.00 8.00
C TRP A 707 7.93 -5.52 9.40
N ASP A 708 7.41 -4.36 9.77
CA ASP A 708 7.60 -3.71 11.05
C ASP A 708 6.38 -2.86 11.46
N GLY A 709 6.24 -2.56 12.75
CA GLY A 709 5.18 -1.70 13.27
C GLY A 709 5.24 -1.52 14.78
N ALA A 710 4.64 -0.44 15.27
CA ALA A 710 4.45 -0.16 16.69
C ALA A 710 3.20 -0.87 17.24
N LEU A 711 3.33 -1.51 18.41
CA LEU A 711 2.23 -2.20 19.10
C LEU A 711 2.44 -2.13 20.62
N LEU A 712 1.40 -1.74 21.36
CA LEU A 712 1.37 -1.73 22.83
C LEU A 712 2.62 -1.06 23.47
N ASN A 713 2.98 0.12 22.93
CA ASN A 713 4.12 0.95 23.31
C ASN A 713 5.52 0.32 23.11
N GLY A 714 5.61 -0.79 22.37
CA GLY A 714 6.85 -1.34 21.84
C GLY A 714 6.82 -1.44 20.31
N THR A 715 7.82 -2.11 19.74
CA THR A 715 7.89 -2.42 18.31
C THR A 715 7.84 -3.92 18.05
N VAL A 716 7.31 -4.28 16.89
CA VAL A 716 7.23 -5.64 16.38
C VAL A 716 7.74 -5.62 14.95
N SER A 717 8.54 -6.61 14.57
CA SER A 717 8.98 -6.80 13.18
C SER A 717 9.15 -8.27 12.84
N GLY A 718 9.28 -8.59 11.55
CA GLY A 718 9.41 -9.99 11.16
C GLY A 718 9.48 -10.25 9.67
N THR A 719 9.32 -11.53 9.35
CA THR A 719 9.25 -12.06 7.98
C THR A 719 8.11 -13.04 7.87
N ALA A 720 7.52 -13.22 6.68
CA ALA A 720 6.43 -14.17 6.50
C ALA A 720 6.34 -14.70 5.07
N ARG A 721 5.71 -15.86 4.93
CA ARG A 721 5.37 -16.50 3.66
C ARG A 721 3.91 -16.92 3.70
N VAL A 722 3.10 -16.26 2.90
CA VAL A 722 1.72 -16.67 2.59
C VAL A 722 1.77 -17.59 1.37
N ARG A 723 0.97 -18.66 1.37
CA ARG A 723 0.67 -19.48 0.18
C ARG A 723 -0.83 -19.63 -0.01
N TRP A 724 -1.25 -19.73 -1.26
CA TRP A 724 -2.64 -19.97 -1.69
C TRP A 724 -2.67 -20.95 -2.87
N GLY A 725 -3.86 -21.40 -3.27
CA GLY A 725 -4.06 -22.39 -4.35
C GLY A 725 -4.68 -23.72 -3.91
N GLY A 726 -5.03 -23.87 -2.63
CA GLY A 726 -5.81 -25.01 -2.13
C GLY A 726 -6.37 -24.71 -0.74
N ASN A 727 -5.49 -24.78 0.27
CA ASN A 727 -5.70 -24.14 1.57
C ASN A 727 -4.81 -22.90 1.68
N TRP A 728 -5.18 -21.96 2.52
CA TRP A 728 -4.31 -20.85 2.91
C TRP A 728 -3.37 -21.27 4.04
N SER A 729 -2.09 -20.92 3.91
CA SER A 729 -1.09 -21.08 4.96
C SER A 729 -0.24 -19.83 5.10
N VAL A 730 0.03 -19.39 6.32
CA VAL A 730 1.03 -18.34 6.62
C VAL A 730 2.05 -18.90 7.58
N GLU A 731 3.33 -18.85 7.20
CA GLU A 731 4.47 -19.25 8.03
C GLU A 731 5.40 -18.04 8.20
N GLY A 732 5.89 -17.76 9.41
CA GLY A 732 6.77 -16.61 9.60
C GLY A 732 7.54 -16.60 10.92
N VAL A 733 8.37 -15.57 11.06
CA VAL A 733 9.12 -15.25 12.28
C VAL A 733 8.74 -13.84 12.71
N ILE A 734 8.44 -13.66 13.99
CA ILE A 734 8.08 -12.40 14.62
C ILE A 734 9.06 -12.10 15.76
N THR A 735 9.48 -10.84 15.84
CA THR A 735 10.37 -10.28 16.87
C THR A 735 9.64 -9.15 17.56
N ALA A 736 9.61 -9.16 18.88
CA ALA A 736 9.01 -8.12 19.73
C ALA A 736 10.09 -7.44 20.55
N ARG A 737 10.01 -6.11 20.72
CA ARG A 737 10.92 -5.32 21.58
C ARG A 737 10.16 -4.25 22.34
N GLY A 738 10.53 -4.00 23.59
CA GLY A 738 9.96 -2.97 24.44
C GLY A 738 8.45 -3.04 24.76
N ILE A 739 7.72 -4.09 24.36
CA ILE A 739 6.25 -4.18 24.46
C ILE A 739 5.82 -4.17 25.93
N ASN A 740 4.74 -3.46 26.28
CA ASN A 740 4.22 -3.46 27.64
C ASN A 740 3.68 -4.85 28.05
N ALA A 741 4.42 -5.56 28.90
CA ALA A 741 4.10 -6.92 29.33
C ALA A 741 2.80 -7.01 30.14
N ALA A 742 2.44 -5.94 30.85
CA ALA A 742 1.27 -5.90 31.73
C ALA A 742 -0.05 -6.02 30.96
N VAL A 743 -0.09 -5.67 29.67
CA VAL A 743 -1.31 -5.75 28.84
C VAL A 743 -1.77 -7.19 28.64
N PHE A 744 -0.84 -8.15 28.56
CA PHE A 744 -1.17 -9.55 28.30
C PHE A 744 -1.72 -10.29 29.53
N ALA A 745 -1.36 -9.86 30.75
CA ALA A 745 -1.73 -10.55 31.98
C ALA A 745 -1.75 -9.61 33.21
N PRO A 746 -2.60 -8.57 33.25
CA PRO A 746 -2.49 -7.47 34.21
C PRO A 746 -2.62 -7.85 35.70
N ALA A 747 -3.28 -8.97 36.01
CA ALA A 747 -3.34 -9.51 37.38
C ALA A 747 -2.06 -10.26 37.80
N LEU A 748 -1.35 -10.86 36.84
CA LEU A 748 -0.08 -11.54 37.08
C LEU A 748 1.10 -10.57 37.02
N LEU A 749 1.12 -9.67 36.04
CA LEU A 749 2.18 -8.71 35.75
C LEU A 749 1.59 -7.29 35.76
N SER A 750 1.94 -6.51 36.77
CA SER A 750 1.53 -5.10 36.86
C SER A 750 2.40 -4.17 35.99
N GLU A 751 3.68 -4.52 35.80
CA GLU A 751 4.69 -3.71 35.12
C GLU A 751 5.71 -4.63 34.43
N GLY A 752 6.40 -4.13 33.39
CA GLY A 752 7.52 -4.79 32.71
C GLY A 752 7.55 -4.55 31.19
N ARG A 753 8.75 -4.56 30.59
CA ARG A 753 8.90 -4.55 29.11
C ARG A 753 9.24 -5.94 28.59
N ALA A 754 8.39 -6.49 27.75
CA ALA A 754 8.59 -7.76 27.06
C ALA A 754 9.33 -7.58 25.74
N GLU A 755 10.31 -8.43 25.52
CA GLU A 755 11.00 -8.66 24.26
C GLU A 755 10.96 -10.16 23.94
N GLY A 756 11.10 -10.54 22.68
CA GLY A 756 11.05 -11.96 22.32
C GLY A 756 11.17 -12.24 20.83
N THR A 757 11.36 -13.51 20.51
CA THR A 757 11.36 -14.02 19.12
C THR A 757 10.57 -15.31 19.04
N GLY A 758 9.69 -15.41 18.05
CA GLY A 758 8.82 -16.57 17.87
C GLY A 758 8.59 -16.91 16.41
N LYS A 759 8.31 -18.19 16.15
CA LYS A 759 7.79 -18.67 14.87
C LYS A 759 6.27 -18.70 14.96
N PHE A 760 5.59 -18.27 13.91
CA PHE A 760 4.14 -18.34 13.82
C PHE A 760 3.71 -19.14 12.59
N SER A 761 2.63 -19.90 12.76
CA SER A 761 1.98 -20.68 11.70
C SER A 761 0.48 -20.53 11.79
N LEU A 762 -0.14 -20.03 10.72
CA LEU A 762 -1.58 -19.90 10.53
C LEU A 762 -2.01 -20.80 9.37
N GLY A 763 -3.20 -21.41 9.45
CA GLY A 763 -3.71 -22.26 8.38
C GLY A 763 -5.23 -22.40 8.39
N GLY A 764 -5.85 -22.40 7.21
CA GLY A 764 -7.30 -22.51 7.07
C GLY A 764 -7.75 -22.61 5.61
N ALA A 765 -9.03 -22.94 5.39
CA ALA A 765 -9.62 -22.93 4.05
C ALA A 765 -9.91 -21.50 3.55
N ASP A 766 -10.39 -20.63 4.43
CA ASP A 766 -10.69 -19.22 4.14
C ASP A 766 -9.61 -18.29 4.70
N PRO A 767 -9.20 -17.20 3.99
CA PRO A 767 -8.21 -16.26 4.51
C PRO A 767 -8.71 -15.53 5.76
N ALA A 768 -10.00 -15.18 5.82
CA ALA A 768 -10.65 -14.58 6.99
C ALA A 768 -10.71 -15.49 8.24
N LYS A 769 -10.36 -16.78 8.13
CA LYS A 769 -10.33 -17.75 9.25
C LYS A 769 -8.92 -18.13 9.68
N LEU A 770 -7.87 -17.54 9.09
CA LEU A 770 -6.47 -17.87 9.38
C LEU A 770 -6.09 -17.70 10.86
N GLY A 771 -6.57 -16.63 11.52
CA GLY A 771 -6.29 -16.38 12.94
C GLY A 771 -6.79 -17.49 13.88
N ALA A 772 -7.94 -18.10 13.57
CA ALA A 772 -8.53 -19.18 14.39
C ALA A 772 -7.70 -20.48 14.38
N GLY A 773 -6.88 -20.69 13.34
CA GLY A 773 -5.95 -21.81 13.24
C GLY A 773 -4.59 -21.57 13.89
N GLY A 774 -4.35 -20.40 14.48
CA GLY A 774 -3.02 -19.91 14.81
C GLY A 774 -2.27 -20.69 15.90
N ARG A 775 -0.99 -20.94 15.64
CA ARG A 775 0.02 -21.38 16.61
C ARG A 775 1.22 -20.42 16.57
N ILE A 776 1.74 -20.05 17.74
CA ILE A 776 2.95 -19.22 17.89
C ILE A 776 3.85 -19.89 18.94
N GLU A 777 5.14 -20.01 18.67
CA GLU A 777 6.10 -20.73 19.49
C GLU A 777 7.43 -19.98 19.54
N GLY A 778 7.87 -19.55 20.73
CA GLY A 778 8.99 -18.63 20.86
C GLY A 778 9.53 -18.39 22.26
N ASN A 779 10.67 -17.71 22.33
CA ASN A 779 11.31 -17.29 23.56
C ASN A 779 10.92 -15.84 23.89
N PHE A 780 10.78 -15.54 25.18
CA PHE A 780 10.52 -14.20 25.69
C PHE A 780 11.46 -13.84 26.85
N THR A 781 11.69 -12.53 27.01
CA THR A 781 12.38 -11.89 28.12
C THR A 781 11.56 -10.69 28.57
N VAL A 782 11.17 -10.63 29.85
CA VAL A 782 10.52 -9.46 30.46
C VAL A 782 11.52 -8.77 31.39
N ASN A 783 11.85 -7.53 31.08
CA ASN A 783 12.80 -6.72 31.83
C ASN A 783 12.09 -5.74 32.77
N LYS A 784 12.66 -5.58 33.98
CA LYS A 784 12.20 -4.64 35.04
C LYS A 784 10.70 -4.77 35.32
N GLY A 785 10.25 -5.98 35.63
CA GLY A 785 8.84 -6.29 35.82
C GLY A 785 8.42 -6.43 37.29
N VAL A 786 7.12 -6.41 37.53
CA VAL A 786 6.54 -6.58 38.87
C VAL A 786 5.36 -7.54 38.83
N LEU A 787 5.50 -8.68 39.51
CA LEU A 787 4.41 -9.62 39.75
C LEU A 787 3.38 -8.97 40.66
N GLY A 788 2.14 -8.84 40.18
CA GLY A 788 1.10 -8.02 40.81
C GLY A 788 0.33 -8.70 41.94
N SER A 789 0.18 -10.03 41.88
CA SER A 789 -0.63 -10.81 42.84
C SER A 789 0.18 -11.51 43.93
N PHE A 790 1.51 -11.62 43.80
CA PHE A 790 2.33 -12.51 44.62
C PHE A 790 3.54 -11.84 45.27
N ASP A 791 3.75 -12.12 46.56
CA ASP A 791 5.01 -11.92 47.27
C ASP A 791 5.68 -13.28 47.48
N LEU A 792 6.62 -13.62 46.60
CA LEU A 792 7.35 -14.89 46.64
C LEU A 792 8.30 -14.95 47.85
N SER A 793 8.81 -13.81 48.33
CA SER A 793 9.71 -13.76 49.49
C SER A 793 8.98 -14.14 50.77
N ARG A 794 7.78 -13.59 50.97
CA ARG A 794 6.88 -13.90 52.07
C ARG A 794 6.27 -15.28 51.94
N ALA A 795 5.99 -15.74 50.72
CA ALA A 795 5.54 -17.11 50.48
C ALA A 795 6.58 -18.14 50.95
N ILE A 796 7.87 -17.94 50.64
CA ILE A 796 8.95 -18.82 51.12
C ILE A 796 9.06 -18.74 52.65
N GLN A 797 9.16 -17.53 53.23
CA GLN A 797 9.30 -17.34 54.68
C GLN A 797 8.14 -17.92 55.51
N THR A 798 6.92 -17.90 54.97
CA THR A 798 5.70 -18.39 55.66
C THR A 798 5.28 -19.81 55.26
N SER A 799 6.11 -20.54 54.50
CA SER A 799 5.79 -21.86 53.95
C SER A 799 4.44 -21.89 53.20
N GLY A 800 4.24 -20.90 52.34
CA GLY A 800 3.06 -20.70 51.49
C GLY A 800 1.80 -20.20 52.21
N ARG A 801 1.86 -19.92 53.53
CA ARG A 801 0.68 -19.43 54.29
C ARG A 801 0.31 -17.98 53.98
N GLN A 802 1.26 -17.15 53.55
CA GLN A 802 1.01 -15.78 53.09
C GLN A 802 1.77 -15.55 51.77
N ALA A 803 1.05 -15.64 50.65
CA ALA A 803 1.62 -15.46 49.31
C ALA A 803 1.15 -14.20 48.56
N GLN A 804 0.21 -13.42 49.11
CA GLN A 804 -0.26 -12.17 48.50
C GLN A 804 0.71 -11.00 48.74
N GLY A 805 0.90 -10.19 47.71
CA GLY A 805 1.72 -8.98 47.72
C GLY A 805 2.26 -8.67 46.32
N ARG A 806 3.40 -7.98 46.20
CA ARG A 806 4.05 -7.71 44.90
C ARG A 806 5.52 -8.12 44.95
N THR A 807 5.99 -8.83 43.92
CA THR A 807 7.42 -9.21 43.77
C THR A 807 8.01 -8.48 42.57
N GLN A 808 8.98 -7.61 42.81
CA GLN A 808 9.76 -6.98 41.73
C GLN A 808 10.82 -7.97 41.21
N PHE A 809 11.07 -7.98 39.91
CA PHE A 809 12.13 -8.78 39.28
C PHE A 809 12.91 -7.97 38.24
N ALA A 810 14.21 -8.26 38.14
CA ALA A 810 15.09 -7.61 37.17
C ALA A 810 14.85 -8.16 35.76
N GLU A 811 14.73 -9.48 35.65
CA GLU A 811 14.55 -10.21 34.39
C GLU A 811 13.66 -11.44 34.62
N MET A 812 12.80 -11.76 33.66
CA MET A 812 12.08 -13.03 33.56
C MET A 812 12.18 -13.56 32.13
N THR A 813 12.88 -14.67 31.94
CA THR A 813 13.01 -15.37 30.65
C THR A 813 12.12 -16.60 30.59
N GLY A 814 11.79 -17.09 29.39
CA GLY A 814 11.09 -18.37 29.23
C GLY A 814 10.70 -18.69 27.79
N HIS A 815 10.09 -19.87 27.60
CA HIS A 815 9.52 -20.32 26.33
C HIS A 815 7.99 -20.31 26.41
N ALA A 816 7.33 -19.74 25.40
CA ALA A 816 5.88 -19.65 25.30
C ALA A 816 5.38 -20.36 24.03
N VAL A 817 4.34 -21.18 24.18
CA VAL A 817 3.61 -21.81 23.07
C VAL A 817 2.14 -21.42 23.16
N TYR A 818 1.66 -20.67 22.16
CA TYR A 818 0.24 -20.43 21.92
C TYR A 818 -0.26 -21.45 20.89
N ASP A 819 -1.34 -22.18 21.19
CA ASP A 819 -2.03 -23.06 20.22
C ASP A 819 -3.54 -22.82 20.32
N ARG A 820 -4.09 -22.09 19.34
CA ARG A 820 -5.54 -21.82 19.20
C ARG A 820 -6.20 -21.36 20.51
N GLY A 821 -5.61 -20.38 21.18
CA GLY A 821 -6.14 -19.78 22.41
C GLY A 821 -5.77 -20.49 23.73
N ALA A 822 -5.02 -21.58 23.71
CA ALA A 822 -4.33 -22.09 24.89
C ALA A 822 -2.88 -21.57 24.90
N VAL A 823 -2.31 -21.29 26.08
CA VAL A 823 -0.92 -20.83 26.24
C VAL A 823 -0.19 -21.70 27.24
N ALA A 824 0.93 -22.29 26.83
CA ALA A 824 1.84 -23.05 27.69
C ALA A 824 3.15 -22.27 27.88
N LEU A 825 3.47 -21.91 29.12
CA LEU A 825 4.71 -21.28 29.55
C LEU A 825 5.62 -22.34 30.18
N ARG A 826 6.80 -22.54 29.58
CA ARG A 826 7.77 -23.58 29.94
C ARG A 826 9.14 -22.96 30.18
N ASN A 827 9.92 -23.59 31.05
CA ASN A 827 11.28 -23.18 31.41
C ASN A 827 11.36 -21.68 31.78
N VAL A 828 10.36 -21.17 32.50
CA VAL A 828 10.34 -19.75 32.90
C VAL A 828 11.33 -19.59 34.06
N THR A 829 12.21 -18.60 34.00
CA THR A 829 13.18 -18.28 35.06
C THR A 829 13.12 -16.80 35.39
N ILE A 830 12.91 -16.49 36.68
CA ILE A 830 12.68 -15.15 37.23
C ILE A 830 13.85 -14.79 38.15
N GLY A 831 14.60 -13.74 37.81
CA GLY A 831 15.71 -13.21 38.61
C GLY A 831 15.30 -11.96 39.38
N ALA A 832 15.30 -12.03 40.71
CA ALA A 832 14.89 -10.96 41.62
C ALA A 832 15.95 -10.74 42.72
N GLY A 833 17.17 -10.37 42.31
CA GLY A 833 18.30 -10.11 43.20
C GLY A 833 18.77 -11.38 43.91
N ALA A 834 18.48 -11.50 45.21
CA ALA A 834 18.79 -12.69 46.01
C ALA A 834 17.76 -13.82 45.85
N LEU A 835 16.60 -13.55 45.22
CA LEU A 835 15.57 -14.53 44.88
C LEU A 835 15.73 -14.98 43.42
N ASN A 836 15.68 -16.29 43.19
CA ASN A 836 15.53 -16.89 41.87
C ASN A 836 14.30 -17.79 41.88
N ALA A 837 13.50 -17.81 40.81
CA ALA A 837 12.37 -18.73 40.72
C ALA A 837 12.24 -19.36 39.33
N GLY A 838 12.19 -20.68 39.28
CA GLY A 838 11.77 -21.44 38.10
C GLY A 838 10.25 -21.60 38.10
N ALA A 839 9.60 -21.45 36.96
CA ALA A 839 8.16 -21.60 36.83
C ALA A 839 7.73 -22.31 35.53
N SER A 840 6.55 -22.91 35.59
CA SER A 840 5.81 -23.41 34.43
C SER A 840 4.32 -23.20 34.67
N ALA A 841 3.59 -22.80 33.63
CA ALA A 841 2.16 -22.52 33.73
C ALA A 841 1.45 -22.84 32.41
N ASP A 842 0.34 -23.55 32.50
CA ASP A 842 -0.58 -23.82 31.41
C ASP A 842 -1.86 -22.99 31.63
N ILE A 843 -2.25 -22.27 30.59
CA ILE A 843 -3.46 -21.45 30.50
C ILE A 843 -4.39 -22.11 29.48
N ALA A 844 -5.50 -22.65 29.94
CA ALA A 844 -6.52 -23.22 29.08
C ALA A 844 -7.31 -22.14 28.33
N ARG A 845 -7.97 -22.52 27.22
CA ARG A 845 -8.84 -21.62 26.43
C ARG A 845 -9.96 -20.95 27.23
N SER A 846 -10.33 -21.51 28.38
CA SER A 846 -11.29 -20.96 29.35
C SER A 846 -10.71 -19.85 30.25
N GLY A 847 -9.42 -19.54 30.13
CA GLY A 847 -8.70 -18.66 31.06
C GLY A 847 -8.36 -19.29 32.40
N ALA A 848 -8.64 -20.59 32.59
CA ALA A 848 -8.19 -21.35 33.76
C ALA A 848 -6.67 -21.48 33.75
N LEU A 849 -6.04 -21.20 34.89
CA LEU A 849 -4.60 -21.13 35.09
C LEU A 849 -4.17 -22.29 35.99
N THR A 850 -3.18 -23.06 35.56
CA THR A 850 -2.58 -24.16 36.35
C THR A 850 -1.07 -24.14 36.18
N GLY A 851 -0.30 -24.24 37.26
CA GLY A 851 1.16 -24.22 37.15
C GLY A 851 1.89 -24.56 38.44
N ARG A 852 3.22 -24.50 38.37
CA ARG A 852 4.13 -24.69 39.50
C ARG A 852 5.25 -23.67 39.44
N ILE A 853 5.55 -23.10 40.60
CA ILE A 853 6.68 -22.20 40.85
C ILE A 853 7.60 -22.91 41.86
N VAL A 854 8.89 -22.94 41.61
CA VAL A 854 9.94 -23.38 42.54
C VAL A 854 10.83 -22.18 42.77
N ALA A 855 10.90 -21.67 43.99
CA ALA A 855 11.56 -20.41 44.30
C ALA A 855 12.59 -20.57 45.42
N ASP A 856 13.79 -20.06 45.17
CA ASP A 856 14.97 -20.15 46.01
C ASP A 856 15.44 -18.74 46.42
N VAL A 857 15.55 -18.50 47.72
CA VAL A 857 16.09 -17.26 48.30
C VAL A 857 17.42 -17.53 48.96
N ARG A 858 18.46 -16.82 48.55
CA ARG A 858 19.77 -16.82 49.22
C ARG A 858 19.74 -15.80 50.37
N THR A 859 19.85 -16.28 51.61
CA THR A 859 20.12 -15.42 52.77
C THR A 859 21.61 -15.44 53.11
N ALA A 860 22.06 -14.59 54.02
CA ALA A 860 23.47 -14.52 54.42
C ALA A 860 24.01 -15.80 55.08
N SER A 861 23.14 -16.72 55.54
CA SER A 861 23.54 -17.95 56.23
C SER A 861 22.99 -19.25 55.61
N GLN A 862 21.96 -19.19 54.77
CA GLN A 862 21.31 -20.38 54.19
C GLN A 862 20.50 -20.07 52.93
N THR A 863 20.28 -21.10 52.11
CA THR A 863 19.35 -21.08 50.96
C THR A 863 17.99 -21.63 51.39
N LEU A 864 16.92 -20.86 51.20
CA LEU A 864 15.55 -21.27 51.50
C LEU A 864 14.79 -21.53 50.20
N SER A 865 14.28 -22.75 50.03
CA SER A 865 13.56 -23.20 48.84
C SER A 865 12.09 -23.50 49.16
N ALA A 866 11.17 -23.09 48.30
CA ALA A 866 9.77 -23.49 48.35
C ALA A 866 9.23 -23.90 46.99
N THR A 867 8.38 -24.93 46.96
CA THR A 867 7.52 -25.23 45.82
C THR A 867 6.14 -24.67 46.09
N LEU A 868 5.54 -24.02 45.10
CA LEU A 868 4.24 -23.35 45.18
C LEU A 868 3.40 -23.74 43.96
N ASN A 869 2.15 -24.09 44.19
CA ASN A 869 1.20 -24.45 43.15
C ASN A 869 0.38 -23.22 42.73
N LEU A 870 0.35 -22.95 41.43
CA LEU A 870 -0.37 -21.84 40.80
C LEU A 870 -1.71 -22.36 40.24
N GLY A 871 -2.80 -21.65 40.54
CA GLY A 871 -4.16 -22.06 40.21
C GLY A 871 -5.09 -20.86 39.94
N GLY A 872 -6.38 -21.13 39.79
CA GLY A 872 -7.41 -20.10 39.58
C GLY A 872 -7.59 -19.74 38.11
N THR A 873 -7.61 -18.44 37.79
CA THR A 873 -7.72 -17.94 36.42
C THR A 873 -6.66 -16.87 36.13
N VAL A 874 -6.46 -16.52 34.86
CA VAL A 874 -5.54 -15.42 34.48
C VAL A 874 -5.99 -14.06 35.05
N LYS A 875 -7.28 -13.89 35.39
CA LYS A 875 -7.82 -12.67 36.03
C LYS A 875 -7.74 -12.71 37.56
N GLU A 876 -7.94 -13.90 38.14
CA GLU A 876 -7.89 -14.16 39.58
C GLU A 876 -6.91 -15.31 39.85
N PRO A 877 -5.59 -15.05 39.79
CA PRO A 877 -4.58 -16.09 39.92
C PRO A 877 -4.30 -16.34 41.41
N GLN A 878 -4.29 -17.60 41.82
CA GLN A 878 -4.10 -18.00 43.21
C GLN A 878 -2.82 -18.83 43.36
N VAL A 879 -2.02 -18.54 44.38
CA VAL A 879 -0.88 -19.37 44.79
C VAL A 879 -1.21 -20.05 46.11
N ARG A 880 -0.90 -21.34 46.19
CA ARG A 880 -1.02 -22.19 47.39
C ARG A 880 0.25 -23.04 47.53
N ASN A 881 0.46 -23.61 48.72
CA ASN A 881 1.43 -24.69 48.92
C ASN A 881 0.73 -26.00 48.54
#